data_AF-F3BCC0-F1
#
_entry.id   AF-F3BCC0-F1
#
_cell.length_a   1.000
_cell.length_b   1.000
_cell.length_c   1.000
_cell.angle_alpha   90.00
_cell.angle_beta   90.00
_cell.angle_gamma   90.00
#
_symmetry.space_group_name_H-M   'P 1'
#
loop_
_entity.id
_entity.type
_entity.pdbx_description
1 polymer ?
#
loop_
_entity_poly.entity_id
_entity_poly.type
_entity_poly.pdbx_seq_one_letter_code
_entity_poly.pdbx_strand_id
1 'polypeptide(L)'
;MSTEYGADQIQILEGLEAVRKRPGMYIGSTSVRGLHHLVYEIVDNAVDEALAGYCDTIYVSINKDNSITVIDNGRGIPVGINHKAGLPAVEVVFTVLHAGGKFGGGGYKVSGGLHGVGASVVNALSEWLEVEIYKDGKIYKQRYERGHVMYKLEVTGTCEPEKTGTKVTFLPDKEIFEETIFDYDTLKQRFREMAFLTRNLKIILADERPEERIEKTFHYEGGIKEFVSYLNKSKTPLYEQIIYCEGEKDGVAVEVAMQHNDSYSDNTYGFVNNITTPEGGTHIVGFRNALTKTFNDYARKNKLLKDSEPNLSGEDIREGLTAIVSVKIGDPQFEGQTKQKLGNSEARGAVDNIVSTQLQIFLEQNPSVAKMTVEKSVMAQRAREAARKARDLTRRKSALETMSLPGKLADCSDKDPANCEIYIVEGDSAGGSAKTARDRATQAILPLRGKILNVEKARLDKIYANAEIKAMITAFGTGIHDDFDISKLRYHKIIIMTDADVDGAHISTLLLTFLYRFMPDLIKEGYVYLAQPPLYKLEKNKKVWYAYSDDELNQILTEVGRDGNNKIQRYKGLGEMDAEQLWETTMSPEHRVLLRVTMDEETSSELDLTFTTLMGDKVEPRREFIEENAKYVQNLDV
;
A
#
# COMPACT_ATOMS: atom_id res chain seq x y z
N MET A 1 -17.00 -28.84 -37.07
CA MET A 1 -16.14 -29.94 -36.59
C MET A 1 -16.07 -29.80 -35.08
N SER A 2 -16.55 -30.79 -34.33
CA SER A 2 -16.37 -30.84 -32.88
C SER A 2 -14.89 -31.07 -32.61
N THR A 3 -14.23 -30.13 -31.95
CA THR A 3 -12.88 -30.32 -31.41
C THR A 3 -12.96 -31.44 -30.39
N GLU A 4 -12.47 -32.63 -30.76
CA GLU A 4 -12.42 -33.80 -29.90
C GLU A 4 -11.40 -33.53 -28.78
N TYR A 5 -11.87 -33.41 -27.54
CA TYR A 5 -11.02 -33.22 -26.37
C TYR A 5 -10.38 -34.56 -25.98
N GLY A 6 -9.17 -34.80 -26.50
CA GLY A 6 -8.38 -36.01 -26.27
C GLY A 6 -7.12 -35.76 -25.44
N ALA A 7 -6.38 -36.82 -25.13
CA ALA A 7 -5.18 -36.77 -24.29
C ALA A 7 -4.10 -35.81 -24.84
N ASP A 8 -3.97 -35.68 -26.16
CA ASP A 8 -2.98 -34.81 -26.82
C ASP A 8 -3.29 -33.30 -26.66
N GLN A 9 -4.48 -32.94 -26.14
CA GLN A 9 -4.80 -31.54 -25.80
C GLN A 9 -4.31 -31.13 -24.40
N ILE A 10 -3.77 -32.08 -23.61
CA ILE A 10 -3.13 -31.79 -22.33
C ILE A 10 -1.71 -31.26 -22.60
N GLN A 11 -1.52 -29.95 -22.46
CA GLN A 11 -0.20 -29.33 -22.56
C GLN A 11 0.53 -29.37 -21.22
N ILE A 12 1.74 -29.90 -21.23
CA ILE A 12 2.68 -29.84 -20.11
C ILE A 12 3.65 -28.69 -20.39
N LEU A 13 3.72 -27.73 -19.47
CA LEU A 13 4.68 -26.63 -19.54
C LEU A 13 5.91 -27.00 -18.71
N GLU A 14 7.07 -27.10 -19.36
CA GLU A 14 8.32 -27.51 -18.70
C GLU A 14 9.13 -26.29 -18.23
N GLY A 15 9.84 -26.44 -17.11
CA GLY A 15 10.73 -25.41 -16.57
C GLY A 15 10.06 -24.06 -16.33
N LEU A 16 10.62 -23.01 -16.92
CA LEU A 16 10.16 -21.63 -16.74
C LEU A 16 9.07 -21.19 -17.71
N GLU A 17 8.66 -22.05 -18.66
CA GLU A 17 7.57 -21.73 -19.59
C GLU A 17 6.24 -21.52 -18.86
N ALA A 18 6.01 -22.28 -17.79
CA ALA A 18 4.84 -22.13 -16.93
C ALA A 18 4.74 -20.72 -16.31
N VAL A 19 5.88 -20.16 -15.90
CA VAL A 19 5.95 -18.81 -15.32
C VAL A 19 5.60 -17.77 -16.38
N ARG A 20 6.20 -17.86 -17.58
CA ARG A 20 5.95 -16.92 -18.67
C ARG A 20 4.50 -16.97 -19.18
N LYS A 21 3.86 -18.15 -19.16
CA LYS A 21 2.46 -18.31 -19.60
C LYS A 21 1.44 -17.79 -18.59
N ARG A 22 1.80 -17.78 -17.30
CA ARG A 22 0.93 -17.39 -16.18
C ARG A 22 1.68 -16.54 -15.14
N PRO A 23 2.23 -15.37 -15.53
CA PRO A 23 3.07 -14.54 -14.65
C PRO A 23 2.34 -14.08 -13.39
N GLY A 24 1.05 -13.73 -13.50
CA GLY A 24 0.25 -13.27 -12.35
C GLY A 24 0.16 -14.27 -11.19
N MET A 25 0.33 -15.57 -11.43
CA MET A 25 0.38 -16.56 -10.33
C MET A 25 1.64 -16.45 -9.47
N TYR A 26 2.72 -15.87 -10.01
CA TYR A 26 4.02 -15.77 -9.35
C TYR A 26 4.31 -14.37 -8.83
N ILE A 27 3.92 -13.32 -9.57
CA ILE A 27 4.21 -11.91 -9.25
C ILE A 27 2.94 -11.06 -9.02
N GLY A 28 1.78 -11.70 -8.92
CA GLY A 28 0.48 -11.04 -8.67
C GLY A 28 -0.15 -10.42 -9.92
N SER A 29 0.57 -9.56 -10.64
CA SER A 29 0.09 -8.90 -11.87
C SER A 29 1.19 -8.68 -12.90
N THR A 30 0.83 -8.29 -14.12
CA THR A 30 1.76 -7.81 -15.18
C THR A 30 1.75 -6.29 -15.33
N SER A 31 1.16 -5.60 -14.35
CA SER A 31 1.15 -4.14 -14.25
C SER A 31 2.39 -3.63 -13.50
N VAL A 32 2.45 -2.32 -13.26
CA VAL A 32 3.50 -1.64 -12.47
C VAL A 32 3.81 -2.38 -11.16
N ARG A 33 2.81 -2.92 -10.47
CA ARG A 33 3.03 -3.68 -9.22
C ARG A 33 3.91 -4.91 -9.43
N GLY A 34 3.57 -5.77 -10.38
CA GLY A 34 4.35 -6.96 -10.69
C GLY A 34 5.74 -6.65 -11.24
N LEU A 35 5.88 -5.54 -11.97
CA LEU A 35 7.16 -5.04 -12.44
C LEU A 35 8.12 -4.76 -11.27
N HIS A 36 7.67 -3.99 -10.27
CA HIS A 36 8.46 -3.67 -9.07
C HIS A 36 8.75 -4.92 -8.22
N HIS A 37 7.81 -5.87 -8.18
CA HIS A 37 7.99 -7.13 -7.47
C HIS A 37 9.19 -7.93 -7.98
N LEU A 38 9.56 -7.81 -9.26
CA LEU A 38 10.80 -8.41 -9.77
C LEU A 38 12.05 -7.88 -9.07
N VAL A 39 12.09 -6.57 -8.80
CA VAL A 39 13.19 -5.93 -8.08
C VAL A 39 13.22 -6.42 -6.64
N TYR A 40 12.06 -6.49 -6.00
CA TYR A 40 11.93 -6.94 -4.60
C TYR A 40 12.48 -8.35 -4.42
N GLU A 41 12.19 -9.28 -5.32
CA GLU A 41 12.70 -10.66 -5.22
C GLU A 41 14.23 -10.75 -5.26
N ILE A 42 14.91 -9.89 -6.03
CA ILE A 42 16.37 -9.87 -6.07
C ILE A 42 16.94 -9.19 -4.82
N VAL A 43 16.36 -8.05 -4.41
CA VAL A 43 16.80 -7.32 -3.22
C VAL A 43 16.56 -8.12 -1.94
N ASP A 44 15.44 -8.83 -1.83
CA ASP A 44 15.12 -9.69 -0.68
C ASP A 44 16.18 -10.79 -0.49
N ASN A 45 16.73 -11.35 -1.59
CA ASN A 45 17.85 -12.29 -1.50
C ASN A 45 19.12 -11.63 -0.92
N ALA A 46 19.40 -10.39 -1.30
CA ALA A 46 20.52 -9.62 -0.76
C ALA A 46 20.28 -9.23 0.71
N VAL A 47 19.04 -8.90 1.09
CA VAL A 47 18.64 -8.64 2.48
C VAL A 47 18.75 -9.90 3.34
N ASP A 48 18.44 -11.08 2.79
CA ASP A 48 18.63 -12.36 3.50
C ASP A 48 20.11 -12.62 3.83
N GLU A 49 21.06 -12.20 2.98
CA GLU A 49 22.50 -12.22 3.31
C GLU A 49 22.83 -11.26 4.47
N ALA A 50 22.16 -10.10 4.54
CA ALA A 50 22.35 -9.14 5.61
C ALA A 50 21.77 -9.65 6.93
N LEU A 51 20.58 -10.27 6.89
CA LEU A 51 19.98 -10.93 8.05
C LEU A 51 20.83 -12.10 8.56
N ALA A 52 21.57 -12.77 7.68
CA ALA A 52 22.54 -13.80 8.05
C ALA A 52 23.88 -13.24 8.57
N GLY A 53 24.07 -11.92 8.54
CA GLY A 53 25.26 -11.23 9.05
C GLY A 53 26.45 -11.18 8.09
N TYR A 54 26.24 -11.40 6.79
CA TYR A 54 27.30 -11.42 5.79
C TYR A 54 27.29 -10.23 4.82
N CYS A 55 26.19 -9.48 4.75
CA CYS A 55 26.03 -8.31 3.89
C CYS A 55 25.73 -7.08 4.75
N ASP A 56 26.36 -5.96 4.44
CA ASP A 56 26.10 -4.66 5.08
C ASP A 56 25.68 -3.58 4.09
N THR A 57 25.90 -3.80 2.79
CA THR A 57 25.65 -2.79 1.74
C THR A 57 25.00 -3.43 0.52
N ILE A 58 23.85 -2.86 0.13
CA ILE A 58 23.14 -3.19 -1.11
C ILE A 58 23.07 -1.93 -1.97
N TYR A 59 23.44 -2.06 -3.24
CA TYR A 59 23.33 -1.00 -4.24
C TYR A 59 22.32 -1.40 -5.31
N VAL A 60 21.33 -0.55 -5.55
CA VAL A 60 20.29 -0.72 -6.56
C VAL A 60 20.33 0.46 -7.53
N SER A 61 20.35 0.18 -8.82
CA SER A 61 20.36 1.20 -9.87
C SER A 61 19.28 0.95 -10.90
N ILE A 62 18.52 2.00 -11.24
CA ILE A 62 17.70 2.08 -12.45
C ILE A 62 18.58 2.65 -13.55
N ASN A 63 18.95 1.80 -14.51
CA ASN A 63 19.87 2.16 -15.58
C ASN A 63 19.14 2.95 -16.69
N LYS A 64 19.89 3.59 -17.59
CA LYS A 64 19.36 4.42 -18.69
C LYS A 64 18.39 3.71 -19.63
N ASP A 65 18.53 2.40 -19.78
CA ASP A 65 17.68 1.54 -20.61
C ASP A 65 16.48 0.96 -19.85
N ASN A 66 16.20 1.43 -18.63
CA ASN A 66 15.25 0.87 -17.65
C ASN A 66 15.60 -0.55 -17.16
N SER A 67 16.81 -1.07 -17.42
CA SER A 67 17.26 -2.28 -16.71
C SER A 67 17.56 -1.96 -15.24
N ILE A 68 17.46 -2.98 -14.38
CA ILE A 68 17.76 -2.87 -12.95
C ILE A 68 19.04 -3.60 -12.65
N THR A 69 19.94 -2.97 -11.90
CA THR A 69 21.13 -3.61 -11.33
C THR A 69 21.01 -3.65 -9.82
N VAL A 70 21.19 -4.83 -9.21
CA VAL A 70 21.30 -5.02 -7.76
C VAL A 70 22.68 -5.61 -7.46
N ILE A 71 23.41 -5.01 -6.51
CA ILE A 71 24.73 -5.44 -6.06
C ILE A 71 24.71 -5.59 -4.55
N ASP A 72 25.12 -6.75 -4.04
CA ASP A 72 25.35 -6.99 -2.62
C ASP A 72 26.82 -7.31 -2.35
N ASN A 73 27.26 -7.10 -1.10
CA ASN A 73 28.56 -7.52 -0.61
C ASN A 73 28.48 -8.75 0.31
N GLY A 74 27.49 -9.62 0.11
CA GLY A 74 27.32 -10.87 0.85
C GLY A 74 28.32 -11.96 0.46
N ARG A 75 27.98 -13.22 0.75
CA ARG A 75 28.87 -14.38 0.47
C ARG A 75 29.00 -14.73 -1.03
N GLY A 76 28.12 -14.17 -1.87
CA GLY A 76 27.97 -14.54 -3.27
C GLY A 76 27.23 -15.87 -3.45
N ILE A 77 26.38 -15.95 -4.49
CA ILE A 77 25.68 -17.20 -4.87
C ILE A 77 26.72 -18.32 -5.08
N PRO A 78 26.48 -19.56 -4.59
CA PRO A 78 27.42 -20.65 -4.80
C PRO A 78 27.70 -20.94 -6.30
N VAL A 79 28.98 -21.04 -6.65
CA VAL A 79 29.46 -21.31 -8.03
C VAL A 79 29.78 -22.79 -8.28
N GLY A 80 29.83 -23.60 -7.21
CA GLY A 80 30.09 -25.04 -7.30
C GLY A 80 28.95 -25.82 -7.96
N ILE A 81 29.23 -27.04 -8.39
CA ILE A 81 28.22 -27.94 -8.98
C ILE A 81 27.28 -28.44 -7.89
N ASN A 82 25.97 -28.30 -8.10
CA ASN A 82 24.96 -28.93 -7.29
C ASN A 82 24.91 -30.43 -7.61
N HIS A 83 25.23 -31.30 -6.65
CA HIS A 83 25.32 -32.74 -6.89
C HIS A 83 24.00 -33.41 -7.31
N LYS A 84 22.84 -32.85 -6.96
CA LYS A 84 21.53 -33.40 -7.36
C LYS A 84 21.17 -33.00 -8.79
N ALA A 85 21.43 -31.74 -9.17
CA ALA A 85 21.08 -31.21 -10.48
C ALA A 85 22.16 -31.46 -11.55
N GLY A 86 23.42 -31.66 -11.15
CA GLY A 86 24.55 -31.77 -12.07
C GLY A 86 24.96 -30.45 -12.74
N LEU A 87 24.38 -29.33 -12.33
CA LEU A 87 24.60 -27.99 -12.88
C LEU A 87 25.27 -27.06 -11.85
N PRO A 88 25.94 -25.98 -12.27
CA PRO A 88 26.39 -24.92 -11.36
C PRO A 88 25.22 -24.41 -10.50
N ALA A 89 25.44 -24.20 -9.20
CA ALA A 89 24.36 -23.82 -8.30
C ALA A 89 23.70 -22.48 -8.66
N VAL A 90 24.44 -21.52 -9.24
CA VAL A 90 23.87 -20.30 -9.81
C VAL A 90 22.87 -20.60 -10.94
N GLU A 91 23.20 -21.51 -11.85
CA GLU A 91 22.30 -21.92 -12.93
C GLU A 91 21.03 -22.55 -12.37
N VAL A 92 21.17 -23.41 -11.35
CA VAL A 92 20.04 -24.01 -10.66
C VAL A 92 19.11 -22.96 -10.04
N VAL A 93 19.67 -21.95 -9.36
CA VAL A 93 18.90 -20.88 -8.71
C VAL A 93 18.08 -20.05 -9.71
N PHE A 94 18.60 -19.83 -10.92
CA PHE A 94 17.94 -19.01 -11.93
C PHE A 94 17.08 -19.80 -12.93
N THR A 95 17.18 -21.12 -12.99
CA THR A 95 16.46 -21.93 -14.01
C THR A 95 15.52 -22.97 -13.44
N VAL A 96 15.68 -23.36 -12.17
CA VAL A 96 14.87 -24.41 -11.53
C VAL A 96 13.97 -23.79 -10.47
N LEU A 97 12.66 -23.95 -10.64
CA LEU A 97 11.68 -23.56 -9.63
C LEU A 97 11.87 -24.37 -8.35
N HIS A 98 11.64 -23.74 -7.19
CA HIS A 98 11.77 -24.34 -5.87
C HIS A 98 13.19 -24.83 -5.54
N ALA A 99 14.21 -24.17 -6.08
CA ALA A 99 15.60 -24.49 -5.84
C ALA A 99 16.32 -23.33 -5.12
N GLY A 100 16.85 -23.61 -3.93
CA GLY A 100 17.61 -22.63 -3.16
C GLY A 100 18.07 -23.14 -1.80
N GLY A 101 19.09 -22.49 -1.23
CA GLY A 101 19.63 -22.82 0.11
C GLY A 101 18.70 -22.49 1.27
N LYS A 102 17.50 -21.96 0.99
CA LYS A 102 16.46 -21.62 1.95
C LYS A 102 15.65 -22.85 2.40
N PHE A 103 15.70 -23.94 1.63
CA PHE A 103 15.06 -25.21 1.96
C PHE A 103 16.05 -26.15 2.65
N GLY A 104 15.93 -26.31 3.97
CA GLY A 104 16.71 -27.29 4.74
C GLY A 104 17.58 -26.73 5.87
N GLY A 105 17.33 -25.49 6.32
CA GLY A 105 17.87 -24.93 7.57
C GLY A 105 19.39 -24.67 7.61
N GLY A 106 20.16 -25.08 6.59
CA GLY A 106 21.62 -24.95 6.57
C GLY A 106 22.15 -23.65 5.95
N GLY A 107 21.43 -23.01 5.03
CA GLY A 107 21.90 -21.81 4.31
C GLY A 107 21.55 -20.48 4.99
N TYR A 108 20.34 -20.40 5.58
CA TYR A 108 19.80 -19.25 6.31
C TYR A 108 18.96 -19.75 7.49
N LYS A 109 19.18 -19.18 8.69
CA LYS A 109 18.39 -19.49 9.89
C LYS A 109 17.03 -18.78 9.87
N VAL A 110 16.96 -17.63 9.21
CA VAL A 110 15.77 -16.77 9.04
C VAL A 110 15.87 -16.15 7.65
N SER A 111 14.80 -16.21 6.86
CA SER A 111 14.74 -15.57 5.54
C SER A 111 13.32 -15.13 5.17
N GLY A 112 13.19 -14.05 4.40
CA GLY A 112 11.92 -13.61 3.82
C GLY A 112 11.50 -14.46 2.61
N GLY A 113 12.47 -14.92 1.82
CA GLY A 113 12.21 -15.84 0.71
C GLY A 113 11.92 -17.26 1.20
N LEU A 114 10.74 -17.79 0.89
CA LEU A 114 10.29 -19.11 1.41
C LEU A 114 10.07 -20.16 0.33
N HIS A 115 9.90 -19.73 -0.91
CA HIS A 115 9.44 -20.59 -2.00
C HIS A 115 10.55 -20.97 -2.99
N GLY A 116 11.72 -20.32 -2.90
CA GLY A 116 12.86 -20.56 -3.81
C GLY A 116 12.50 -20.49 -5.29
N VAL A 117 11.58 -19.59 -5.65
CA VAL A 117 11.17 -19.33 -7.05
C VAL A 117 11.53 -17.91 -7.50
N GLY A 118 11.80 -16.97 -6.59
CA GLY A 118 11.98 -15.55 -6.88
C GLY A 118 12.96 -15.25 -8.02
N ALA A 119 14.23 -15.59 -7.82
CA ALA A 119 15.28 -15.35 -8.82
C ALA A 119 14.99 -16.01 -10.18
N SER A 120 14.45 -17.23 -10.18
CA SER A 120 14.06 -17.92 -11.42
C SER A 120 12.86 -17.29 -12.12
N VAL A 121 11.91 -16.71 -11.37
CA VAL A 121 10.78 -15.95 -11.92
C VAL A 121 11.28 -14.65 -12.55
N VAL A 122 12.21 -13.94 -11.91
CA VAL A 122 12.83 -12.74 -12.49
C VAL A 122 13.53 -13.08 -13.80
N ASN A 123 14.29 -14.18 -13.85
CA ASN A 123 14.91 -14.65 -15.09
C ASN A 123 13.87 -14.98 -16.18
N ALA A 124 12.82 -15.73 -15.83
CA ALA A 124 11.76 -16.11 -16.76
C ALA A 124 11.06 -14.89 -17.39
N LEU A 125 10.84 -13.84 -16.59
CA LEU A 125 10.08 -12.64 -16.97
C LEU A 125 10.95 -11.49 -17.47
N SER A 126 12.25 -11.74 -17.67
CA SER A 126 13.19 -10.78 -18.25
C SER A 126 13.47 -11.10 -19.72
N GLU A 127 13.64 -10.07 -20.54
CA GLU A 127 14.19 -10.21 -21.90
C GLU A 127 15.60 -10.82 -21.79
N TRP A 128 16.40 -10.26 -20.89
CA TRP A 128 17.70 -10.79 -20.50
C TRP A 128 17.99 -10.55 -19.03
N LEU A 129 18.77 -11.45 -18.44
CA LEU A 129 19.28 -11.36 -17.08
C LEU A 129 20.76 -11.78 -17.08
N GLU A 130 21.59 -11.04 -16.37
CA GLU A 130 23.03 -11.29 -16.26
C GLU A 130 23.44 -11.29 -14.78
N VAL A 131 24.26 -12.27 -14.41
CA VAL A 131 24.73 -12.45 -13.04
C VAL A 131 26.24 -12.48 -13.05
N GLU A 132 26.84 -11.65 -12.19
CA GLU A 132 28.25 -11.66 -11.86
C GLU A 132 28.42 -12.04 -10.38
N ILE A 133 29.27 -13.01 -10.09
CA ILE A 133 29.57 -13.44 -8.72
C ILE A 133 31.04 -13.20 -8.44
N TYR A 134 31.31 -12.49 -7.34
CA TYR A 134 32.64 -12.23 -6.82
C TYR A 134 32.93 -13.27 -5.74
N LYS A 135 33.89 -14.17 -5.98
CA LYS A 135 34.24 -15.23 -5.03
C LYS A 135 35.62 -15.80 -5.30
N ASP A 136 36.37 -16.08 -4.24
CA ASP A 136 37.70 -16.71 -4.29
C ASP A 136 38.68 -15.98 -5.25
N GLY A 137 38.64 -14.64 -5.26
CA GLY A 137 39.47 -13.78 -6.13
C GLY A 137 39.10 -13.83 -7.62
N LYS A 138 37.95 -14.42 -7.98
CA LYS A 138 37.48 -14.57 -9.36
C LYS A 138 36.12 -13.91 -9.57
N ILE A 139 35.90 -13.46 -10.80
CA ILE A 139 34.62 -12.97 -11.28
C ILE A 139 34.02 -14.05 -12.16
N TYR A 140 32.91 -14.64 -11.71
CA TYR A 140 32.13 -15.61 -12.48
C TYR A 140 30.96 -14.89 -13.13
N LYS A 141 30.64 -15.24 -14.38
CA LYS A 141 29.59 -14.59 -15.16
C LYS A 141 28.71 -15.61 -15.86
N GLN A 142 27.40 -15.37 -15.85
CA GLN A 142 26.43 -16.12 -16.65
C GLN A 142 25.30 -15.20 -17.13
N ARG A 143 24.83 -15.42 -18.36
CA ARG A 143 23.71 -14.69 -18.97
C ARG A 143 22.59 -15.64 -19.32
N TYR A 144 21.38 -15.11 -19.18
CA TYR A 144 20.13 -15.77 -19.50
C TYR A 144 19.28 -14.86 -20.38
N GLU A 145 18.47 -15.44 -21.25
CA GLU A 145 17.49 -14.72 -22.06
C GLU A 145 16.16 -15.46 -21.99
N ARG A 146 15.11 -14.77 -21.51
CA ARG A 146 13.76 -15.32 -21.33
C ARG A 146 13.73 -16.64 -20.55
N GLY A 147 14.57 -16.77 -19.52
CA GLY A 147 14.70 -17.99 -18.72
C GLY A 147 15.71 -19.02 -19.24
N HIS A 148 16.22 -18.88 -20.47
CA HIS A 148 17.15 -19.83 -21.06
C HIS A 148 18.61 -19.46 -20.80
N VAL A 149 19.47 -20.45 -20.55
CA VAL A 149 20.91 -20.25 -20.34
C VAL A 149 21.59 -19.99 -21.68
N MET A 150 22.31 -18.86 -21.81
CA MET A 150 22.98 -18.50 -23.06
C MET A 150 24.36 -19.12 -23.20
N TYR A 151 25.09 -19.20 -22.10
CA TYR A 151 26.40 -19.85 -22.03
C TYR A 151 26.63 -20.41 -20.62
N LYS A 152 27.56 -21.38 -20.51
CA LYS A 152 27.93 -22.00 -19.23
C LYS A 152 28.59 -20.96 -18.32
N LEU A 153 28.56 -21.18 -17.01
CA LEU A 153 29.26 -20.30 -16.06
C LEU A 153 30.75 -20.16 -16.42
N GLU A 154 31.18 -18.93 -16.70
CA GLU A 154 32.54 -18.62 -17.14
C GLU A 154 33.25 -17.72 -16.12
N VAL A 155 34.58 -17.85 -16.04
CA VAL A 155 35.41 -16.91 -15.29
C VAL A 155 35.84 -15.80 -16.24
N THR A 156 35.33 -14.59 -16.04
CA THR A 156 35.55 -13.45 -16.95
C THR A 156 36.65 -12.51 -16.46
N GLY A 157 37.10 -12.67 -15.22
CA GLY A 157 38.17 -11.85 -14.66
C GLY A 157 38.56 -12.26 -13.24
N THR A 158 39.42 -11.44 -12.64
CA THR A 158 39.86 -11.56 -11.25
C THR A 158 39.37 -10.37 -10.45
N CYS A 159 39.08 -10.58 -9.17
CA CYS A 159 38.77 -9.53 -8.21
C CYS A 159 39.74 -9.60 -7.02
N GLU A 160 39.68 -8.60 -6.13
CA GLU A 160 40.40 -8.66 -4.86
C GLU A 160 40.02 -9.95 -4.10
N PRO A 161 40.98 -10.67 -3.48
CA PRO A 161 40.71 -11.94 -2.81
C PRO A 161 39.61 -11.86 -1.74
N GLU A 162 39.49 -10.72 -1.07
CA GLU A 162 38.53 -10.45 -0.01
C GLU A 162 37.16 -10.00 -0.54
N LYS A 163 37.08 -9.62 -1.82
CA LYS A 163 35.84 -9.15 -2.42
C LYS A 163 34.90 -10.33 -2.66
N THR A 164 33.78 -10.32 -1.97
CA THR A 164 32.65 -11.24 -2.15
C THR A 164 31.38 -10.48 -2.50
N GLY A 165 30.42 -11.17 -3.12
CA GLY A 165 29.10 -10.62 -3.39
C GLY A 165 28.50 -11.09 -4.71
N THR A 166 27.30 -10.62 -4.99
CA THR A 166 26.60 -10.88 -6.24
C THR A 166 26.17 -9.56 -6.87
N LYS A 167 26.30 -9.46 -8.19
CA LYS A 167 25.67 -8.44 -9.01
C LYS A 167 24.70 -9.12 -9.96
N VAL A 168 23.45 -8.70 -9.94
CA VAL A 168 22.39 -9.15 -10.85
C VAL A 168 21.89 -7.94 -11.63
N THR A 169 21.93 -8.02 -12.96
CA THR A 169 21.33 -7.01 -13.84
C THR A 169 20.28 -7.66 -14.71
N PHE A 170 19.08 -7.09 -14.81
CA PHE A 170 18.01 -7.64 -15.64
C PHE A 170 17.19 -6.56 -16.33
N LEU A 171 16.65 -6.88 -17.50
CA LEU A 171 15.72 -6.05 -18.25
C LEU A 171 14.38 -6.80 -18.39
N PRO A 172 13.26 -6.28 -17.84
CA PRO A 172 11.95 -6.89 -17.95
C PRO A 172 11.49 -7.12 -19.40
N ASP A 173 10.79 -8.22 -19.66
CA ASP A 173 10.31 -8.56 -21.01
C ASP A 173 9.07 -7.74 -21.39
N LYS A 174 9.23 -6.89 -22.41
CA LYS A 174 8.17 -6.02 -22.96
C LYS A 174 7.00 -6.79 -23.60
N GLU A 175 7.18 -8.08 -23.92
CA GLU A 175 6.10 -8.93 -24.41
C GLU A 175 5.15 -9.39 -23.28
N ILE A 176 5.59 -9.30 -22.02
CA ILE A 176 4.84 -9.75 -20.85
C ILE A 176 4.21 -8.59 -20.09
N PHE A 177 4.98 -7.52 -19.88
CA PHE A 177 4.56 -6.39 -19.08
C PHE A 177 3.88 -5.31 -19.92
N GLU A 178 2.76 -4.79 -19.42
CA GLU A 178 2.04 -3.67 -20.05
C GLU A 178 2.79 -2.34 -19.87
N GLU A 179 3.45 -2.18 -18.72
CA GLU A 179 4.30 -1.05 -18.36
C GLU A 179 5.70 -1.55 -18.04
N THR A 180 6.73 -0.87 -18.53
CA THR A 180 8.14 -1.29 -18.34
C THR A 180 9.01 -0.20 -17.72
N ILE A 181 8.42 0.93 -17.36
CA ILE A 181 9.08 2.01 -16.67
C ILE A 181 8.96 1.79 -15.16
N PHE A 182 10.11 1.63 -14.50
CA PHE A 182 10.18 1.57 -13.04
C PHE A 182 9.91 2.95 -12.43
N ASP A 183 9.15 2.96 -11.33
CA ASP A 183 8.89 4.15 -10.54
C ASP A 183 9.92 4.27 -9.42
N TYR A 184 10.72 5.34 -9.46
CA TYR A 184 11.78 5.56 -8.49
C TYR A 184 11.25 5.73 -7.07
N ASP A 185 10.12 6.42 -6.92
CA ASP A 185 9.56 6.75 -5.61
C ASP A 185 8.99 5.51 -4.90
N THR A 186 8.40 4.60 -5.65
CA THR A 186 7.94 3.28 -5.17
C THR A 186 9.12 2.46 -4.63
N LEU A 187 10.23 2.36 -5.39
CA LEU A 187 11.45 1.67 -4.92
C LEU A 187 12.08 2.38 -3.72
N LYS A 188 12.14 3.72 -3.75
CA LYS A 188 12.69 4.57 -2.68
C LYS A 188 11.95 4.33 -1.36
N GLN A 189 10.63 4.23 -1.41
CA GLN A 189 9.79 3.92 -0.25
C GLN A 189 10.10 2.51 0.29
N ARG A 190 10.06 1.49 -0.57
CA ARG A 190 10.28 0.11 -0.15
C ARG A 190 11.66 -0.11 0.49
N PHE A 191 12.72 0.44 -0.10
CA PHE A 191 14.08 0.28 0.42
C PHE A 191 14.34 1.04 1.72
N ARG A 192 13.62 2.14 1.97
CA ARG A 192 13.64 2.81 3.27
C ARG A 192 13.12 1.89 4.37
N GLU A 193 11.97 1.25 4.15
CA GLU A 193 11.37 0.31 5.12
C GLU A 193 12.29 -0.88 5.40
N MET A 194 12.87 -1.47 4.35
CA MET A 194 13.82 -2.58 4.48
C MET A 194 15.05 -2.20 5.33
N ALA A 195 15.59 -1.00 5.12
CA ALA A 195 16.73 -0.49 5.88
C ALA A 195 16.37 -0.23 7.36
N PHE A 196 15.14 0.19 7.66
CA PHE A 196 14.68 0.30 9.06
C PHE A 196 14.54 -1.06 9.74
N LEU A 197 14.02 -2.07 9.03
CA LEU A 197 13.80 -3.43 9.55
C LEU A 197 15.10 -4.22 9.74
N THR A 198 16.16 -3.83 9.01
CA THR A 198 17.47 -4.49 9.05
C THR A 198 18.52 -3.52 9.56
N ARG A 199 18.70 -3.47 10.89
CA ARG A 199 19.67 -2.58 11.55
C ARG A 199 21.05 -2.65 10.89
N ASN A 200 21.66 -1.48 10.69
CA ASN A 200 22.98 -1.30 10.09
C ASN A 200 23.10 -1.74 8.62
N LEU A 201 22.00 -2.13 7.95
CA LEU A 201 22.02 -2.36 6.51
C LEU A 201 21.98 -1.01 5.77
N LYS A 202 22.97 -0.80 4.90
CA LYS A 202 23.01 0.34 3.99
C LYS A 202 22.40 -0.06 2.65
N ILE A 203 21.33 0.63 2.23
CA ILE A 203 20.76 0.47 0.89
C ILE A 203 20.94 1.77 0.12
N ILE A 204 21.55 1.70 -1.06
CA ILE A 204 21.75 2.84 -1.96
C ILE A 204 20.87 2.63 -3.18
N LEU A 205 19.98 3.56 -3.47
CA LEU A 205 19.16 3.58 -4.67
C LEU A 205 19.61 4.73 -5.59
N ALA A 206 19.93 4.41 -6.84
CA ALA A 206 20.29 5.38 -7.87
C ALA A 206 19.33 5.31 -9.07
N ASP A 207 19.04 6.46 -9.67
CA ASP A 207 18.36 6.57 -10.97
C ASP A 207 19.30 7.27 -11.96
N GLU A 208 19.71 6.54 -12.98
CA GLU A 208 20.62 7.01 -14.03
C GLU A 208 19.90 7.54 -15.27
N ARG A 209 18.57 7.49 -15.30
CA ARG A 209 17.76 7.92 -16.46
C ARG A 209 17.76 9.45 -16.67
N PRO A 210 17.65 10.30 -15.63
CA PRO A 210 17.72 11.75 -15.81
C PRO A 210 19.14 12.19 -16.20
N GLU A 211 19.26 13.43 -16.73
CA GLU A 211 20.58 14.00 -17.07
C GLU A 211 21.49 14.10 -15.84
N GLU A 212 20.91 14.48 -14.69
CA GLU A 212 21.58 14.46 -13.39
C GLU A 212 21.20 13.19 -12.62
N ARG A 213 22.20 12.38 -12.27
CA ARG A 213 22.01 11.17 -11.45
C ARG A 213 21.33 11.53 -10.14
N ILE A 214 20.22 10.84 -9.85
CA ILE A 214 19.55 10.92 -8.56
C ILE A 214 20.06 9.76 -7.71
N GLU A 215 20.45 10.03 -6.47
CA GLU A 215 20.88 8.99 -5.53
C GLU A 215 20.30 9.24 -4.14
N LYS A 216 19.83 8.16 -3.51
CA LYS A 216 19.44 8.17 -2.10
C LYS A 216 20.07 7.00 -1.36
N THR A 217 20.70 7.32 -0.22
CA THR A 217 21.22 6.31 0.71
C THR A 217 20.27 6.19 1.91
N PHE A 218 19.98 4.96 2.30
CA PHE A 218 19.23 4.57 3.50
C PHE A 218 20.16 3.78 4.42
N HIS A 219 20.30 4.23 5.67
CA HIS A 219 21.10 3.56 6.68
C HIS A 219 20.59 4.00 8.06
N TYR A 220 20.08 3.05 8.84
CA TYR A 220 19.41 3.33 10.11
C TYR A 220 19.93 2.39 11.21
N GLU A 221 20.68 2.96 12.15
CA GLU A 221 21.34 2.20 13.23
C GLU A 221 20.36 1.86 14.36
N GLY A 222 19.42 2.76 14.65
CA GLY A 222 18.35 2.57 15.63
C GLY A 222 17.20 1.69 15.15
N GLY A 223 17.23 1.23 13.89
CA GLY A 223 16.28 0.28 13.30
C GLY A 223 14.82 0.72 13.44
N ILE A 224 13.96 -0.19 13.91
CA ILE A 224 12.52 0.08 14.01
C ILE A 224 12.15 1.22 15.00
N LYS A 225 13.05 1.64 15.89
CA LYS A 225 12.83 2.85 16.71
C LYS A 225 12.81 4.09 15.83
N GLU A 226 13.80 4.22 14.95
CA GLU A 226 13.84 5.31 13.97
C GLU A 226 12.67 5.22 12.99
N PHE A 227 12.19 4.01 12.69
CA PHE A 227 10.99 3.84 11.88
C PHE A 227 9.75 4.44 12.55
N VAL A 228 9.54 4.17 13.85
CA VAL A 228 8.45 4.80 14.61
C VAL A 228 8.61 6.32 14.65
N SER A 229 9.83 6.83 14.86
CA SER A 229 10.10 8.28 14.78
C SER A 229 9.74 8.86 13.41
N TYR A 230 10.12 8.18 12.33
CA TYR A 230 9.84 8.58 10.96
C TYR A 230 8.33 8.63 10.69
N LEU A 231 7.57 7.60 11.09
CA LEU A 231 6.12 7.57 10.95
C LEU A 231 5.39 8.60 11.81
N ASN A 232 6.01 9.01 12.93
CA ASN A 232 5.50 10.06 13.81
C ASN A 232 5.96 11.48 13.42
N LYS A 233 6.77 11.68 12.35
CA LYS A 233 7.29 13.01 11.96
C LYS A 233 6.19 14.07 11.75
N SER A 234 5.03 13.63 11.28
CA SER A 234 3.86 14.46 10.99
C SER A 234 2.84 14.50 12.14
N LYS A 235 3.19 13.96 13.32
CA LYS A 235 2.34 13.86 14.52
C LYS A 235 3.06 14.50 15.73
N THR A 236 2.37 14.74 16.83
CA THR A 236 3.02 15.14 18.09
C THR A 236 3.10 13.93 19.02
N PRO A 237 4.30 13.42 19.34
CA PRO A 237 4.45 12.38 20.34
C PRO A 237 3.85 12.79 21.68
N LEU A 238 3.15 11.86 22.35
CA LEU A 238 2.60 12.10 23.68
C LEU A 238 3.73 12.19 24.72
N TYR A 239 4.84 11.50 24.48
CA TYR A 239 6.05 11.47 25.29
C TYR A 239 7.26 11.20 24.40
N GLU A 240 8.46 11.63 24.84
CA GLU A 240 9.68 11.57 24.03
C GLU A 240 10.21 10.14 23.83
N GLN A 241 10.08 9.28 24.84
CA GLN A 241 10.67 7.94 24.83
C GLN A 241 9.92 7.02 23.86
N ILE A 242 10.65 6.33 22.97
CA ILE A 242 10.07 5.22 22.21
C ILE A 242 10.14 3.96 23.06
N ILE A 243 8.99 3.33 23.29
CA ILE A 243 8.93 2.05 24.00
C ILE A 243 9.48 0.99 23.06
N TYR A 244 10.44 0.22 23.54
CA TYR A 244 11.13 -0.77 22.75
C TYR A 244 11.26 -2.08 23.52
N CYS A 245 10.85 -3.17 22.89
CA CYS A 245 10.91 -4.52 23.43
C CYS A 245 11.66 -5.45 22.47
N GLU A 246 12.60 -6.25 22.98
CA GLU A 246 13.39 -7.19 22.18
C GLU A 246 13.66 -8.49 22.93
N GLY A 247 13.48 -9.64 22.27
CA GLY A 247 13.87 -10.92 22.86
C GLY A 247 13.67 -12.08 21.91
N GLU A 248 14.10 -13.27 22.32
CA GLU A 248 13.86 -14.52 21.60
C GLU A 248 13.14 -15.50 22.54
N LYS A 249 12.06 -16.12 22.04
CA LYS A 249 11.33 -17.15 22.77
C LYS A 249 10.76 -18.16 21.80
N ASP A 250 10.87 -19.44 22.14
CA ASP A 250 10.34 -20.57 21.36
C ASP A 250 10.82 -20.54 19.88
N GLY A 251 12.06 -20.08 19.64
CA GLY A 251 12.65 -19.96 18.30
C GLY A 251 12.13 -18.77 17.47
N VAL A 252 11.35 -17.87 18.09
CA VAL A 252 10.86 -16.63 17.49
C VAL A 252 11.59 -15.45 18.13
N ALA A 253 12.37 -14.71 17.33
CA ALA A 253 12.92 -13.43 17.77
C ALA A 253 11.88 -12.33 17.52
N VAL A 254 11.64 -11.50 18.52
CA VAL A 254 10.60 -10.47 18.53
C VAL A 254 11.28 -9.12 18.77
N GLU A 255 10.93 -8.15 17.93
CA GLU A 255 11.35 -6.77 18.03
C GLU A 255 10.13 -5.86 17.89
N VAL A 256 9.82 -5.06 18.91
CA VAL A 256 8.68 -4.15 18.91
C VAL A 256 9.12 -2.75 19.30
N ALA A 257 8.78 -1.76 18.47
CA ALA A 257 8.89 -0.35 18.82
C ALA A 257 7.52 0.30 18.75
N MET A 258 7.19 1.15 19.72
CA MET A 258 5.91 1.85 19.73
C MET A 258 5.96 3.17 20.48
N GLN A 259 5.10 4.11 20.07
CA GLN A 259 4.96 5.41 20.70
C GLN A 259 3.55 5.95 20.46
N HIS A 260 2.91 6.47 21.52
CA HIS A 260 1.63 7.16 21.40
C HIS A 260 1.86 8.61 20.96
N ASN A 261 0.91 9.16 20.21
CA ASN A 261 0.91 10.52 19.71
C ASN A 261 -0.46 11.19 19.94
N ASP A 262 -0.65 12.39 19.41
CA ASP A 262 -1.86 13.19 19.54
C ASP A 262 -3.00 12.81 18.56
N SER A 263 -2.76 11.87 17.64
CA SER A 263 -3.78 11.41 16.70
C SER A 263 -4.80 10.47 17.35
N TYR A 264 -5.81 10.10 16.56
CA TYR A 264 -6.88 9.18 16.95
C TYR A 264 -6.79 7.81 16.27
N SER A 265 -5.84 7.63 15.33
CA SER A 265 -5.70 6.40 14.55
C SER A 265 -4.70 5.42 15.19
N ASP A 266 -5.02 4.12 15.11
CA ASP A 266 -4.10 3.01 15.41
C ASP A 266 -3.30 2.70 14.14
N ASN A 267 -1.99 2.95 14.18
CA ASN A 267 -1.05 2.70 13.09
C ASN A 267 -0.07 1.60 13.52
N THR A 268 -0.58 0.37 13.60
CA THR A 268 0.21 -0.82 13.97
C THR A 268 0.55 -1.62 12.72
N TYR A 269 1.85 -1.75 12.41
CA TYR A 269 2.35 -2.50 11.26
C TYR A 269 3.08 -3.77 11.70
N GLY A 270 2.76 -4.88 11.05
CA GLY A 270 3.34 -6.20 11.32
C GLY A 270 4.34 -6.62 10.25
N PHE A 271 5.46 -7.19 10.68
CA PHE A 271 6.48 -7.75 9.79
C PHE A 271 6.92 -9.12 10.26
N VAL A 272 7.11 -10.05 9.33
CA VAL A 272 7.63 -11.40 9.55
C VAL A 272 8.79 -11.62 8.59
N ASN A 273 10.00 -11.80 9.10
CA ASN A 273 11.22 -11.94 8.28
C ASN A 273 11.35 -10.81 7.23
N ASN A 274 11.14 -9.56 7.64
CA ASN A 274 11.11 -8.36 6.80
C ASN A 274 9.98 -8.28 5.76
N ILE A 275 9.05 -9.24 5.75
CA ILE A 275 7.85 -9.21 4.91
C ILE A 275 6.71 -8.59 5.68
N THR A 276 6.04 -7.61 5.07
CA THR A 276 4.84 -6.98 5.66
C THR A 276 3.69 -7.97 5.74
N THR A 277 2.92 -7.90 6.83
CA THR A 277 1.69 -8.68 7.04
C THR A 277 0.52 -7.72 7.22
N PRO A 278 -0.09 -7.21 6.13
CA PRO A 278 -1.12 -6.18 6.21
C PRO A 278 -2.40 -6.64 6.91
N GLU A 279 -2.77 -7.92 6.77
CA GLU A 279 -3.89 -8.53 7.51
C GLU A 279 -3.49 -8.93 8.95
N GLY A 280 -2.23 -8.68 9.33
CA GLY A 280 -1.67 -9.01 10.63
C GLY A 280 -1.40 -10.51 10.78
N GLY A 281 -1.97 -11.12 11.82
CA GLY A 281 -1.73 -12.53 12.14
C GLY A 281 -1.46 -12.76 13.62
N THR A 282 -0.93 -13.94 13.93
CA THR A 282 -0.71 -14.40 15.31
C THR A 282 0.21 -13.48 16.13
N HIS A 283 1.25 -12.92 15.53
CA HIS A 283 2.16 -11.93 16.15
C HIS A 283 1.43 -10.64 16.55
N ILE A 284 0.60 -10.07 15.65
CA ILE A 284 -0.20 -8.88 15.94
C ILE A 284 -1.24 -9.14 17.03
N VAL A 285 -1.88 -10.32 17.01
CA VAL A 285 -2.80 -10.73 18.08
C VAL A 285 -2.08 -10.84 19.42
N GLY A 286 -0.86 -11.40 19.45
CA GLY A 286 -0.02 -11.45 20.64
C GLY A 286 0.30 -10.06 21.18
N PHE A 287 0.75 -9.16 20.31
CA PHE A 287 1.04 -7.75 20.65
C PHE A 287 -0.18 -7.04 21.25
N ARG A 288 -1.34 -7.11 20.57
CA ARG A 288 -2.57 -6.45 21.02
C ARG A 288 -3.04 -6.95 22.39
N ASN A 289 -2.91 -8.25 22.66
CA ASN A 289 -3.26 -8.84 23.95
C ASN A 289 -2.32 -8.36 25.07
N ALA A 290 -1.00 -8.45 24.84
CA ALA A 290 0.00 -8.01 25.79
C ALA A 290 -0.16 -6.53 26.16
N LEU A 291 -0.37 -5.67 25.17
CA LEU A 291 -0.59 -4.24 25.37
C LEU A 291 -1.82 -4.00 26.25
N THR A 292 -2.97 -4.57 25.86
CA THR A 292 -4.24 -4.38 26.56
C THR A 292 -4.17 -4.84 28.02
N LYS A 293 -3.60 -6.04 28.24
CA LYS A 293 -3.47 -6.63 29.57
C LYS A 293 -2.53 -5.81 30.45
N THR A 294 -1.32 -5.52 29.97
CA THR A 294 -0.27 -4.88 30.77
C THR A 294 -0.65 -3.47 31.21
N PHE A 295 -1.27 -2.67 30.32
CA PHE A 295 -1.74 -1.33 30.68
C PHE A 295 -2.89 -1.37 31.69
N ASN A 296 -3.85 -2.29 31.55
CA ASN A 296 -4.94 -2.43 32.52
C ASN A 296 -4.41 -2.88 33.90
N ASP A 297 -3.53 -3.88 33.93
CA ASP A 297 -2.91 -4.38 35.17
C ASP A 297 -2.12 -3.26 35.87
N TYR A 298 -1.33 -2.49 35.11
CA TYR A 298 -0.61 -1.34 35.64
C TYR A 298 -1.55 -0.23 36.16
N ALA A 299 -2.60 0.10 35.41
CA ALA A 299 -3.58 1.13 35.77
C ALA A 299 -4.33 0.78 37.07
N ARG A 300 -4.69 -0.50 37.26
CA ARG A 300 -5.31 -1.00 38.51
C ARG A 300 -4.34 -0.96 39.68
N LYS A 301 -3.15 -1.54 39.52
CA LYS A 301 -2.10 -1.59 40.56
C LYS A 301 -1.75 -0.20 41.09
N ASN A 302 -1.71 0.80 40.21
CA ASN A 302 -1.36 2.18 40.56
C ASN A 302 -2.56 3.11 40.78
N LYS A 303 -3.79 2.57 40.83
CA LYS A 303 -5.04 3.32 41.07
C LYS A 303 -5.28 4.48 40.08
N LEU A 304 -4.77 4.34 38.85
CA LEU A 304 -5.05 5.26 37.75
C LEU A 304 -6.45 5.04 37.16
N LEU A 305 -6.99 3.83 37.33
CA LEU A 305 -8.36 3.46 37.01
C LEU A 305 -9.07 2.99 38.28
N LYS A 306 -10.21 3.60 38.62
CA LYS A 306 -10.94 3.27 39.86
C LYS A 306 -11.60 1.91 39.76
N ASP A 307 -11.67 1.15 40.85
CA ASP A 307 -12.28 -0.21 40.87
C ASP A 307 -13.71 -0.26 40.33
N SER A 308 -14.45 0.86 40.41
CA SER A 308 -15.81 0.99 39.86
C SER A 308 -15.87 1.24 38.35
N GLU A 309 -14.79 1.70 37.73
CA GLU A 309 -14.71 1.98 36.30
C GLU A 309 -14.42 0.69 35.52
N PRO A 310 -14.99 0.48 34.33
CA PRO A 310 -14.69 -0.70 33.51
C PRO A 310 -13.24 -0.66 33.00
N ASN A 311 -12.67 -1.83 32.71
CA ASN A 311 -11.36 -1.91 32.07
C ASN A 311 -11.36 -1.21 30.70
N LEU A 312 -10.20 -0.66 30.34
CA LEU A 312 -9.97 -0.06 29.03
C LEU A 312 -9.97 -1.17 27.97
N SER A 313 -10.65 -0.95 26.85
CA SER A 313 -10.56 -1.86 25.71
C SER A 313 -9.19 -1.74 25.03
N GLY A 314 -8.85 -2.71 24.19
CA GLY A 314 -7.63 -2.64 23.41
C GLY A 314 -7.61 -1.46 22.43
N GLU A 315 -8.77 -1.08 21.87
CA GLU A 315 -8.91 0.10 21.01
C GLU A 315 -8.67 1.39 21.79
N ASP A 316 -9.19 1.48 23.02
CA ASP A 316 -8.99 2.66 23.87
C ASP A 316 -7.49 2.88 24.16
N ILE A 317 -6.72 1.80 24.29
CA ILE A 317 -5.27 1.86 24.52
C ILE A 317 -4.51 2.18 23.24
N ARG A 318 -4.93 1.67 22.08
CA ARG A 318 -4.23 1.88 20.81
C ARG A 318 -4.60 3.18 20.08
N GLU A 319 -5.56 3.96 20.59
CA GLU A 319 -5.89 5.27 20.02
C GLU A 319 -4.64 6.17 19.96
N GLY A 320 -4.24 6.57 18.75
CA GLY A 320 -3.03 7.37 18.52
C GLY A 320 -1.73 6.60 18.75
N LEU A 321 -1.73 5.27 18.67
CA LEU A 321 -0.53 4.46 18.72
C LEU A 321 0.10 4.35 17.33
N THR A 322 1.41 4.55 17.25
CA THR A 322 2.22 4.08 16.12
C THR A 322 3.11 2.95 16.62
N ALA A 323 3.04 1.77 16.01
CA ALA A 323 3.79 0.59 16.43
C ALA A 323 4.31 -0.21 15.23
N ILE A 324 5.54 -0.70 15.36
CA ILE A 324 6.18 -1.66 14.45
C ILE A 324 6.38 -2.95 15.23
N VAL A 325 5.79 -4.04 14.75
CA VAL A 325 5.91 -5.39 15.33
C VAL A 325 6.64 -6.28 14.33
N SER A 326 7.94 -6.46 14.53
CA SER A 326 8.78 -7.30 13.67
C SER A 326 9.09 -8.62 14.37
N VAL A 327 8.82 -9.74 13.70
CA VAL A 327 9.19 -11.07 14.19
C VAL A 327 10.08 -11.77 13.18
N LYS A 328 11.04 -12.54 13.68
CA LYS A 328 11.93 -13.39 12.91
C LYS A 328 11.72 -14.84 13.32
N ILE A 329 11.31 -15.69 12.38
CA ILE A 329 10.96 -17.09 12.60
C ILE A 329 11.59 -17.96 11.50
N GLY A 330 12.04 -19.16 11.86
CA GLY A 330 12.71 -20.07 10.92
C GLY A 330 11.79 -20.67 9.87
N ASP A 331 10.56 -21.05 10.26
CA ASP A 331 9.57 -21.67 9.35
C ASP A 331 8.22 -20.93 9.42
N PRO A 332 8.12 -19.74 8.80
CA PRO A 332 6.88 -18.98 8.77
C PRO A 332 5.82 -19.66 7.90
N GLN A 333 4.63 -19.79 8.46
CA GLN A 333 3.43 -20.33 7.83
C GLN A 333 2.42 -19.20 7.65
N PHE A 334 2.09 -18.89 6.41
CA PHE A 334 1.09 -17.88 6.06
C PHE A 334 -0.23 -18.54 5.66
N GLU A 335 -1.36 -17.89 5.94
CA GLU A 335 -2.70 -18.38 5.57
C GLU A 335 -2.94 -18.38 4.03
N GLY A 336 -2.01 -17.83 3.24
CA GLY A 336 -2.04 -17.84 1.77
C GLY A 336 -0.72 -17.42 1.12
N GLN A 337 -0.64 -17.57 -0.21
CA GLN A 337 0.58 -17.30 -1.00
C GLN A 337 1.03 -15.83 -0.96
N THR A 338 0.08 -14.91 -0.85
CA THR A 338 0.33 -13.46 -0.79
C THR A 338 0.96 -13.01 0.53
N LYS A 339 1.25 -13.94 1.45
CA LYS A 339 1.91 -13.72 2.76
C LYS A 339 1.28 -12.62 3.62
N GLN A 340 -0.02 -12.37 3.44
CA GLN A 340 -0.72 -11.26 4.10
C GLN A 340 -0.89 -11.46 5.61
N LYS A 341 -0.99 -12.72 6.06
CA LYS A 341 -1.34 -13.08 7.43
C LYS A 341 -0.55 -14.26 7.97
N LEU A 342 0.08 -14.07 9.13
CA LEU A 342 0.86 -15.11 9.83
C LEU A 342 -0.04 -16.08 10.60
N GLY A 343 0.21 -17.38 10.43
CA GLY A 343 -0.50 -18.49 11.09
C GLY A 343 0.24 -19.20 12.22
N ASN A 344 1.55 -18.98 12.41
CA ASN A 344 2.35 -19.66 13.46
C ASN A 344 1.83 -19.34 14.87
N SER A 345 1.36 -20.34 15.59
CA SER A 345 0.78 -20.17 16.93
C SER A 345 1.80 -19.73 17.99
N GLU A 346 3.04 -20.19 17.86
CA GLU A 346 4.19 -19.89 18.72
C GLU A 346 4.55 -18.40 18.68
N ALA A 347 4.39 -17.73 17.54
CA ALA A 347 4.64 -16.30 17.41
C ALA A 347 3.71 -15.48 18.32
N ARG A 348 2.45 -15.90 18.52
CA ARG A 348 1.53 -15.23 19.46
C ARG A 348 2.06 -15.28 20.89
N GLY A 349 2.49 -16.46 21.35
CA GLY A 349 2.97 -16.67 22.72
C GLY A 349 4.31 -15.98 22.99
N ALA A 350 5.21 -16.00 22.00
CA ALA A 350 6.49 -15.31 22.07
C ALA A 350 6.31 -13.79 22.20
N VAL A 351 5.53 -13.18 21.28
CA VAL A 351 5.27 -11.73 21.30
C VAL A 351 4.54 -11.32 22.58
N ASP A 352 3.50 -12.04 22.98
CA ASP A 352 2.72 -11.70 24.17
C ASP A 352 3.61 -11.66 25.43
N ASN A 353 4.48 -12.66 25.58
CA ASN A 353 5.34 -12.77 26.75
C ASN A 353 6.46 -11.72 26.79
N ILE A 354 7.16 -11.52 25.67
CA ILE A 354 8.27 -10.56 25.58
C ILE A 354 7.74 -9.14 25.80
N VAL A 355 6.67 -8.77 25.09
CA VAL A 355 6.06 -7.44 25.20
C VAL A 355 5.51 -7.22 26.60
N SER A 356 4.73 -8.15 27.17
CA SER A 356 4.17 -7.97 28.52
C SER A 356 5.25 -7.76 29.58
N THR A 357 6.32 -8.56 29.54
CA THR A 357 7.39 -8.51 30.53
C THR A 357 8.15 -7.18 30.46
N GLN A 358 8.59 -6.80 29.26
CA GLN A 358 9.42 -5.60 29.09
C GLN A 358 8.59 -4.33 29.19
N LEU A 359 7.35 -4.34 28.70
CA LEU A 359 6.43 -3.22 28.88
C LEU A 359 6.13 -2.99 30.37
N GLN A 360 5.91 -4.03 31.17
CA GLN A 360 5.71 -3.87 32.61
C GLN A 360 6.93 -3.19 33.26
N ILE A 361 8.15 -3.66 32.96
CA ILE A 361 9.39 -3.05 33.47
C ILE A 361 9.49 -1.59 33.04
N PHE A 362 9.21 -1.29 31.77
CA PHE A 362 9.26 0.06 31.24
C PHE A 362 8.27 1.00 31.95
N LEU A 363 7.02 0.57 32.17
CA LEU A 363 6.01 1.37 32.84
C LEU A 363 6.36 1.62 34.31
N GLU A 364 6.93 0.64 35.01
CA GLU A 364 7.41 0.80 36.39
C GLU A 364 8.60 1.79 36.47
N GLN A 365 9.48 1.81 35.46
CA GLN A 365 10.59 2.76 35.36
C GLN A 365 10.17 4.16 34.90
N ASN A 366 9.06 4.27 34.14
CA ASN A 366 8.57 5.52 33.56
C ASN A 366 7.11 5.81 33.96
N PRO A 367 6.82 6.11 35.25
CA PRO A 367 5.44 6.31 35.71
C PRO A 367 4.70 7.48 35.04
N SER A 368 5.43 8.52 34.62
CA SER A 368 4.87 9.66 33.88
C SER A 368 4.29 9.24 32.54
N VAL A 369 5.04 8.45 31.77
CA VAL A 369 4.61 7.90 30.47
C VAL A 369 3.37 7.00 30.65
N ALA A 370 3.40 6.14 31.66
CA ALA A 370 2.28 5.27 31.98
C ALA A 370 1.01 6.07 32.30
N LYS A 371 1.13 7.10 33.14
CA LYS A 371 0.02 7.99 33.50
C LYS A 371 -0.56 8.72 32.29
N MET A 372 0.29 9.35 31.47
CA MET A 372 -0.17 10.07 30.27
C MET A 372 -0.90 9.15 29.29
N THR A 373 -0.38 7.94 29.11
CA THR A 373 -1.00 6.94 28.23
C THR A 373 -2.37 6.52 28.75
N VAL A 374 -2.47 6.14 30.02
CA VAL A 374 -3.75 5.72 30.64
C VAL A 374 -4.77 6.87 30.61
N GLU A 375 -4.36 8.11 30.88
CA GLU A 375 -5.25 9.28 30.80
C GLU A 375 -5.79 9.50 29.38
N LYS A 376 -4.94 9.36 28.35
CA LYS A 376 -5.38 9.39 26.94
C LYS A 376 -6.39 8.27 26.67
N SER A 377 -6.11 7.04 27.09
CA SER A 377 -7.02 5.91 26.89
C SER A 377 -8.37 6.06 27.60
N VAL A 378 -8.40 6.65 28.80
CA VAL A 378 -9.66 6.96 29.50
C VAL A 378 -10.46 8.01 28.72
N MET A 379 -9.80 9.00 28.12
CA MET A 379 -10.47 9.98 27.24
C MET A 379 -11.03 9.32 25.98
N ALA A 380 -10.27 8.41 25.35
CA ALA A 380 -10.71 7.60 24.21
C ALA A 380 -11.95 6.77 24.56
N GLN A 381 -11.92 6.06 25.69
CA GLN A 381 -13.05 5.27 26.19
C GLN A 381 -14.32 6.12 26.35
N ARG A 382 -14.20 7.30 26.98
CA ARG A 382 -15.34 8.22 27.15
C ARG A 382 -15.88 8.73 25.82
N ALA A 383 -15.01 9.04 24.86
CA ALA A 383 -15.40 9.46 23.52
C ALA A 383 -16.13 8.34 22.76
N ARG A 384 -15.63 7.11 22.83
CA ARG A 384 -16.25 5.91 22.23
C ARG A 384 -17.62 5.62 22.84
N GLU A 385 -17.75 5.70 24.17
CA GLU A 385 -19.05 5.56 24.84
C GLU A 385 -20.05 6.65 24.44
N ALA A 386 -19.59 7.90 24.31
CA ALA A 386 -20.41 9.01 23.83
C ALA A 386 -20.86 8.79 22.37
N ALA A 387 -19.96 8.34 21.50
CA ALA A 387 -20.27 7.99 20.11
C ALA A 387 -21.28 6.84 20.03
N ARG A 388 -21.10 5.78 20.85
CA ARG A 388 -22.05 4.67 20.94
C ARG A 388 -23.44 5.14 21.40
N LYS A 389 -23.52 5.99 22.43
CA LYS A 389 -24.80 6.57 22.90
C LYS A 389 -25.47 7.41 21.83
N ALA A 390 -24.72 8.26 21.13
CA ALA A 390 -25.22 9.07 20.01
C ALA A 390 -25.74 8.19 18.86
N ARG A 391 -25.04 7.10 18.56
CA ARG A 391 -25.42 6.09 17.56
C ARG A 391 -26.70 5.36 17.96
N ASP A 392 -26.80 4.87 19.19
CA ASP A 392 -27.97 4.14 19.70
C ASP A 392 -29.24 5.03 19.75
N LEU A 393 -29.09 6.31 20.12
CA LEU A 393 -30.15 7.31 20.02
C LEU A 393 -30.65 7.50 18.57
N THR A 394 -29.73 7.48 17.61
CA THR A 394 -30.06 7.62 16.18
C THR A 394 -30.74 6.36 15.64
N ARG A 395 -30.24 5.16 15.99
CA ARG A 395 -30.88 3.87 15.64
C ARG A 395 -32.28 3.73 16.23
N ARG A 396 -32.51 4.15 17.48
CA ARG A 396 -33.84 4.12 18.09
C ARG A 396 -34.85 5.06 17.43
N LYS A 397 -34.40 6.21 16.93
CA LYS A 397 -35.24 7.08 16.08
C LYS A 397 -35.55 6.43 14.72
N SER A 398 -34.56 5.79 14.11
CA SER A 398 -34.71 5.09 12.82
C SER A 398 -35.52 3.78 12.91
N ALA A 399 -35.61 3.10 14.05
CA ALA A 399 -36.43 1.88 14.17
C ALA A 399 -37.95 2.15 14.05
N LEU A 400 -38.38 3.39 14.28
CA LEU A 400 -39.76 3.87 14.08
C LEU A 400 -39.98 4.51 12.69
N GLU A 401 -38.91 4.87 11.98
CA GLU A 401 -38.92 5.44 10.62
C GLU A 401 -38.24 4.45 9.67
N THR A 402 -39.03 3.63 8.96
CA THR A 402 -38.59 2.70 7.89
C THR A 402 -37.35 3.21 7.17
N MET A 403 -36.19 2.54 7.33
CA MET A 403 -34.84 2.91 6.83
C MET A 403 -34.85 4.10 5.86
N SER A 404 -34.93 5.32 6.40
CA SER A 404 -35.06 6.51 5.57
C SER A 404 -33.70 6.79 4.94
N LEU A 405 -33.63 6.59 3.63
CA LEU A 405 -32.48 7.02 2.84
C LEU A 405 -32.25 8.52 3.07
N PRO A 406 -31.00 9.00 2.97
CA PRO A 406 -30.72 10.42 3.15
C PRO A 406 -31.65 11.25 2.26
N GLY A 407 -32.33 12.26 2.82
CA GLY A 407 -33.34 13.04 2.07
C GLY A 407 -32.80 13.74 0.82
N LYS A 408 -31.47 13.86 0.70
CA LYS A 408 -30.77 14.42 -0.48
C LYS A 408 -30.35 13.37 -1.51
N LEU A 409 -30.39 12.07 -1.18
CA LEU A 409 -30.03 10.99 -2.09
C LEU A 409 -31.12 10.83 -3.15
N ALA A 410 -30.76 10.94 -4.42
CA ALA A 410 -31.59 10.53 -5.53
C ALA A 410 -31.24 9.09 -5.91
N ASP A 411 -31.97 8.12 -5.36
CA ASP A 411 -31.67 6.69 -5.51
C ASP A 411 -31.98 6.15 -6.93
N CYS A 412 -31.43 4.98 -7.25
CA CYS A 412 -31.73 4.19 -8.43
C CYS A 412 -32.85 3.17 -8.16
N SER A 413 -33.51 2.69 -9.21
CA SER A 413 -34.62 1.73 -9.07
C SER A 413 -34.16 0.27 -9.00
N ASP A 414 -33.04 -0.07 -9.63
CA ASP A 414 -32.45 -1.41 -9.54
C ASP A 414 -31.98 -1.69 -8.10
N LYS A 415 -32.04 -2.96 -7.71
CA LYS A 415 -31.69 -3.46 -6.40
C LYS A 415 -30.47 -4.37 -6.43
N ASP A 416 -30.00 -4.79 -7.60
CA ASP A 416 -28.76 -5.53 -7.73
C ASP A 416 -27.56 -4.57 -7.60
N PRO A 417 -26.77 -4.65 -6.51
CA PRO A 417 -25.63 -3.77 -6.31
C PRO A 417 -24.59 -3.82 -7.44
N ALA A 418 -24.50 -4.93 -8.18
CA ALA A 418 -23.56 -5.10 -9.28
C ALA A 418 -23.86 -4.19 -10.49
N ASN A 419 -25.13 -3.86 -10.70
CA ASN A 419 -25.56 -2.96 -11.76
C ASN A 419 -25.61 -1.51 -11.28
N CYS A 420 -25.62 -1.30 -9.96
CA CYS A 420 -25.87 -0.01 -9.35
C CYS A 420 -24.59 0.78 -9.11
N GLU A 421 -24.63 2.07 -9.42
CA GLU A 421 -23.56 3.02 -9.18
C GLU A 421 -24.06 4.28 -8.48
N ILE A 422 -23.21 4.90 -7.66
CA ILE A 422 -23.50 6.13 -6.93
C ILE A 422 -22.49 7.21 -7.28
N TYR A 423 -22.98 8.38 -7.70
CA TYR A 423 -22.17 9.56 -7.93
C TYR A 423 -22.21 10.48 -6.71
N ILE A 424 -21.03 10.77 -6.17
CA ILE A 424 -20.83 11.77 -5.13
C ILE A 424 -20.45 13.07 -5.84
N VAL A 425 -21.32 14.08 -5.75
CA VAL A 425 -21.19 15.32 -6.53
C VAL A 425 -21.02 16.54 -5.65
N GLU A 426 -20.22 17.49 -6.12
CA GLU A 426 -20.00 18.76 -5.44
C GLU A 426 -21.19 19.71 -5.62
N GLY A 427 -21.92 19.97 -4.53
CA GLY A 427 -22.99 20.95 -4.50
C GLY A 427 -24.33 20.49 -5.08
N ASP A 428 -25.38 21.24 -4.72
CA ASP A 428 -26.74 20.99 -5.19
C ASP A 428 -26.91 21.34 -6.69
N SER A 429 -26.05 22.23 -7.24
CA SER A 429 -26.12 22.63 -8.65
C SER A 429 -25.69 21.51 -9.59
N ALA A 430 -24.47 20.98 -9.41
CA ALA A 430 -24.01 19.81 -10.17
C ALA A 430 -24.92 18.60 -9.89
N GLY A 431 -25.39 18.44 -8.65
CA GLY A 431 -26.36 17.40 -8.29
C GLY A 431 -27.71 17.50 -9.03
N GLY A 432 -28.18 18.71 -9.33
CA GLY A 432 -29.39 18.93 -10.14
C GLY A 432 -29.22 18.48 -11.59
N SER A 433 -28.12 18.88 -12.23
CA SER A 433 -27.77 18.45 -13.59
C SER A 433 -27.57 16.93 -13.67
N ALA A 434 -26.77 16.36 -12.75
CA ALA A 434 -26.52 14.93 -12.69
C ALA A 434 -27.80 14.12 -12.43
N LYS A 435 -28.69 14.58 -11.55
CA LYS A 435 -29.99 13.93 -11.31
C LYS A 435 -30.88 13.89 -12.54
N THR A 436 -30.77 14.88 -13.41
CA THR A 436 -31.53 14.98 -14.65
C THR A 436 -30.91 14.14 -15.76
N ALA A 437 -29.59 14.12 -15.85
CA ALA A 437 -28.80 13.39 -16.85
C ALA A 437 -28.82 11.87 -16.64
N ARG A 438 -28.84 11.42 -15.39
CA ARG A 438 -28.61 10.01 -15.02
C ARG A 438 -29.60 9.02 -15.65
N ASP A 439 -29.14 7.78 -15.80
CA ASP A 439 -30.04 6.64 -15.90
C ASP A 439 -30.63 6.32 -14.52
N ARG A 440 -31.94 6.50 -14.38
CA ARG A 440 -32.64 6.27 -13.12
C ARG A 440 -32.68 4.81 -12.70
N ALA A 441 -32.46 3.89 -13.65
CA ALA A 441 -32.45 2.47 -13.37
C ALA A 441 -31.25 2.10 -12.49
N THR A 442 -30.06 2.56 -12.86
CA THR A 442 -28.78 2.06 -12.34
C THR A 442 -27.96 3.09 -11.58
N GLN A 443 -28.19 4.40 -11.78
CA GLN A 443 -27.33 5.45 -11.24
C GLN A 443 -28.03 6.23 -10.12
N ALA A 444 -27.41 6.32 -8.95
CA ALA A 444 -27.84 7.15 -7.82
C ALA A 444 -26.96 8.40 -7.70
N ILE A 445 -27.52 9.52 -7.21
CA ILE A 445 -26.80 10.78 -7.03
C ILE A 445 -26.87 11.22 -5.57
N LEU A 446 -25.71 11.44 -4.95
CA LEU A 446 -25.56 11.98 -3.61
C LEU A 446 -24.82 13.33 -3.66
N PRO A 447 -25.55 14.46 -3.63
CA PRO A 447 -24.93 15.77 -3.58
C PRO A 447 -24.35 16.06 -2.19
N LEU A 448 -23.16 16.66 -2.18
CA LEU A 448 -22.49 17.13 -0.98
C LEU A 448 -22.60 18.65 -0.85
N ARG A 449 -22.67 19.14 0.39
CA ARG A 449 -22.72 20.58 0.67
C ARG A 449 -21.44 21.07 1.32
N GLY A 450 -20.73 21.93 0.60
CA GLY A 450 -19.46 22.50 1.06
C GLY A 450 -18.35 21.46 1.18
N LYS A 451 -17.25 21.87 1.79
CA LYS A 451 -16.09 21.00 2.03
C LYS A 451 -16.42 19.97 3.12
N ILE A 452 -16.03 18.73 2.87
CA ILE A 452 -16.22 17.63 3.83
C ILE A 452 -15.33 17.87 5.06
N LEU A 453 -15.80 17.40 6.22
CA LEU A 453 -14.98 17.39 7.43
C LEU A 453 -13.69 16.59 7.18
N ASN A 454 -12.53 17.21 7.40
CA ASN A 454 -11.27 16.49 7.41
C ASN A 454 -11.26 15.51 8.59
N VAL A 455 -11.38 14.22 8.26
CA VAL A 455 -11.50 13.16 9.25
C VAL A 455 -10.17 12.81 9.93
N GLU A 456 -9.02 13.14 9.32
CA GLU A 456 -7.69 12.92 9.89
C GLU A 456 -7.51 13.71 11.20
N LYS A 457 -8.16 14.87 11.29
CA LYS A 457 -8.10 15.80 12.44
C LYS A 457 -9.28 15.67 13.40
N ALA A 458 -10.24 14.80 13.09
CA ALA A 458 -11.50 14.75 13.79
C ALA A 458 -11.62 13.49 14.65
N ARG A 459 -12.22 13.66 15.83
CA ARG A 459 -12.60 12.53 16.69
C ARG A 459 -13.80 11.78 16.12
N LEU A 460 -13.90 10.49 16.46
CA LEU A 460 -15.00 9.62 16.04
C LEU A 460 -16.39 10.22 16.32
N ASP A 461 -16.63 10.80 17.50
CA ASP A 461 -17.91 11.41 17.85
C ASP A 461 -18.30 12.59 16.93
N LYS A 462 -17.33 13.43 16.54
CA LYS A 462 -17.53 14.51 15.57
C LYS A 462 -17.78 13.99 14.16
N ILE A 463 -17.06 12.95 13.75
CA ILE A 463 -17.24 12.28 12.46
C ILE A 463 -18.65 11.70 12.38
N TYR A 464 -19.08 10.95 13.40
CA TYR A 464 -20.43 10.42 13.49
C TYR A 464 -21.50 11.50 13.62
N ALA A 465 -21.20 12.70 14.11
CA ALA A 465 -22.16 13.80 14.19
C ALA A 465 -22.35 14.52 12.83
N ASN A 466 -21.36 14.46 11.95
CA ASN A 466 -21.36 15.18 10.67
C ASN A 466 -22.45 14.65 9.72
N ALA A 467 -23.26 15.58 9.19
CA ALA A 467 -24.42 15.23 8.36
C ALA A 467 -24.03 14.62 7.00
N GLU A 468 -22.95 15.10 6.38
CA GLU A 468 -22.47 14.63 5.07
C GLU A 468 -21.92 13.21 5.18
N ILE A 469 -21.12 12.95 6.22
CA ILE A 469 -20.59 11.61 6.51
C ILE A 469 -21.72 10.62 6.86
N LYS A 470 -22.69 11.02 7.70
CA LYS A 470 -23.88 10.20 7.97
C LYS A 470 -24.63 9.84 6.69
N ALA A 471 -24.80 10.81 5.78
CA ALA A 471 -25.49 10.59 4.53
C ALA A 471 -24.74 9.56 3.66
N MET A 472 -23.41 9.65 3.57
CA MET A 472 -22.60 8.66 2.83
C MET A 472 -22.70 7.26 3.42
N ILE A 473 -22.49 7.11 4.74
CA ILE A 473 -22.59 5.81 5.43
C ILE A 473 -23.97 5.18 5.20
N THR A 474 -25.04 5.99 5.31
CA THR A 474 -26.42 5.52 5.11
C THR A 474 -26.70 5.19 3.65
N ALA A 475 -26.15 5.96 2.71
CA ALA A 475 -26.29 5.68 1.29
C ALA A 475 -25.59 4.37 0.91
N PHE A 476 -24.34 4.15 1.34
CA PHE A 476 -23.59 2.93 1.02
C PHE A 476 -24.19 1.68 1.68
N GLY A 477 -24.74 1.81 2.88
CA GLY A 477 -25.39 0.71 3.61
C GLY A 477 -24.42 -0.25 4.33
N THR A 478 -23.11 -0.04 4.18
CA THR A 478 -22.06 -0.90 4.73
C THR A 478 -21.80 -0.69 6.21
N GLY A 479 -22.25 0.41 6.82
CA GLY A 479 -21.77 0.78 8.15
C GLY A 479 -20.39 1.43 8.09
N ILE A 480 -19.67 1.47 9.20
CA ILE A 480 -18.34 2.11 9.30
C ILE A 480 -17.55 1.51 10.47
N HIS A 481 -16.23 1.41 10.32
CA HIS A 481 -15.32 0.88 11.33
C HIS A 481 -15.76 -0.53 11.81
N ASP A 482 -16.06 -0.74 13.10
CA ASP A 482 -16.36 -2.08 13.65
C ASP A 482 -17.68 -2.68 13.15
N ASP A 483 -18.62 -1.82 12.71
CA ASP A 483 -19.90 -2.24 12.16
C ASP A 483 -19.83 -2.35 10.62
N PHE A 484 -18.65 -2.16 10.01
CA PHE A 484 -18.48 -2.21 8.56
C PHE A 484 -18.68 -3.64 8.04
N ASP A 485 -19.51 -3.76 7.01
CA ASP A 485 -19.83 -5.00 6.34
C ASP A 485 -20.02 -4.72 4.84
N ILE A 486 -19.01 -5.10 4.07
CA ILE A 486 -18.99 -4.89 2.62
C ILE A 486 -20.10 -5.66 1.90
N SER A 487 -20.61 -6.76 2.47
CA SER A 487 -21.69 -7.55 1.84
C SER A 487 -23.01 -6.77 1.76
N LYS A 488 -23.16 -5.71 2.55
CA LYS A 488 -24.32 -4.81 2.55
C LYS A 488 -24.16 -3.61 1.61
N LEU A 489 -23.07 -3.56 0.85
CA LEU A 489 -22.81 -2.48 -0.09
C LEU A 489 -23.93 -2.40 -1.13
N ARG A 490 -24.51 -1.21 -1.28
CA ARG A 490 -25.66 -0.98 -2.18
C ARG A 490 -25.26 -0.64 -3.62
N TYR A 491 -24.02 -0.24 -3.84
CA TYR A 491 -23.51 0.21 -5.14
C TYR A 491 -22.09 -0.32 -5.35
N HIS A 492 -21.86 -1.19 -6.34
CA HIS A 492 -20.52 -1.70 -6.66
C HIS A 492 -19.64 -0.67 -7.41
N LYS A 493 -20.17 0.53 -7.71
CA LYS A 493 -19.34 1.65 -8.17
C LYS A 493 -19.68 2.91 -7.39
N ILE A 494 -18.70 3.41 -6.66
CA ILE A 494 -18.73 4.69 -5.97
C ILE A 494 -17.87 5.64 -6.79
N ILE A 495 -18.52 6.58 -7.47
CA ILE A 495 -17.87 7.51 -8.40
C ILE A 495 -17.83 8.88 -7.75
N ILE A 496 -16.64 9.38 -7.48
CA ILE A 496 -16.40 10.75 -7.04
C ILE A 496 -16.35 11.63 -8.28
N MET A 497 -17.32 12.53 -8.41
CA MET A 497 -17.47 13.43 -9.56
C MET A 497 -17.43 14.87 -9.06
N THR A 498 -16.23 15.42 -9.02
CA THR A 498 -15.93 16.80 -8.59
C THR A 498 -15.47 17.65 -9.78
N ASP A 499 -15.45 18.97 -9.59
CA ASP A 499 -14.97 19.89 -10.62
C ASP A 499 -13.47 19.71 -10.89
N ALA A 500 -13.03 20.03 -12.11
CA ALA A 500 -11.64 19.94 -12.56
C ALA A 500 -10.81 21.18 -12.13
N ASP A 501 -11.01 21.63 -10.90
CA ASP A 501 -10.35 22.78 -10.30
C ASP A 501 -9.70 22.42 -8.95
N VAL A 502 -9.11 23.43 -8.29
CA VAL A 502 -8.41 23.25 -7.01
C VAL A 502 -9.34 22.85 -5.87
N ASP A 503 -10.61 23.25 -5.91
CA ASP A 503 -11.59 22.95 -4.87
C ASP A 503 -12.12 21.52 -5.03
N GLY A 504 -12.38 21.08 -6.26
CA GLY A 504 -12.75 19.71 -6.59
C GLY A 504 -11.65 18.71 -6.25
N ALA A 505 -10.38 19.04 -6.55
CA ALA A 505 -9.23 18.24 -6.14
C ALA A 505 -9.13 18.11 -4.60
N HIS A 506 -9.43 19.19 -3.88
CA HIS A 506 -9.44 19.17 -2.42
C HIS A 506 -10.58 18.30 -1.85
N ILE A 507 -11.79 18.38 -2.41
CA ILE A 507 -12.92 17.52 -2.00
C ILE A 507 -12.63 16.05 -2.30
N SER A 508 -12.09 15.75 -3.49
CA SER A 508 -11.64 14.41 -3.84
C SER A 508 -10.63 13.88 -2.83
N THR A 509 -9.65 14.69 -2.43
CA THR A 509 -8.66 14.32 -1.40
C THR A 509 -9.32 14.03 -0.04
N LEU A 510 -10.29 14.84 0.39
CA LEU A 510 -11.05 14.62 1.63
C LEU A 510 -11.88 13.33 1.60
N LEU A 511 -12.52 13.03 0.46
CA LEU A 511 -13.29 11.80 0.25
C LEU A 511 -12.39 10.56 0.27
N LEU A 512 -11.27 10.60 -0.44
CA LEU A 512 -10.28 9.52 -0.46
C LEU A 512 -9.73 9.26 0.95
N THR A 513 -9.44 10.33 1.70
CA THR A 513 -9.02 10.22 3.10
C THR A 513 -10.08 9.53 3.95
N PHE A 514 -11.35 9.90 3.80
CA PHE A 514 -12.46 9.26 4.52
C PHE A 514 -12.61 7.78 4.18
N LEU A 515 -12.64 7.44 2.89
CA LEU A 515 -12.78 6.05 2.44
C LEU A 515 -11.58 5.20 2.90
N TYR A 516 -10.36 5.71 2.75
CA TYR A 516 -9.15 5.02 3.17
C TYR A 516 -9.12 4.75 4.69
N ARG A 517 -9.46 5.75 5.52
CA ARG A 517 -9.41 5.61 6.98
C ARG A 517 -10.52 4.76 7.58
N PHE A 518 -11.70 4.75 6.97
CA PHE A 518 -12.91 4.20 7.60
C PHE A 518 -13.60 3.07 6.83
N MET A 519 -13.29 2.92 5.54
CA MET A 519 -13.87 1.91 4.64
C MET A 519 -12.83 1.41 3.62
N PRO A 520 -11.61 1.01 4.05
CA PRO A 520 -10.52 0.68 3.14
C PRO A 520 -10.89 -0.46 2.17
N ASP A 521 -11.73 -1.40 2.59
CA ASP A 521 -12.17 -2.54 1.77
C ASP A 521 -12.91 -2.11 0.49
N LEU A 522 -13.55 -0.93 0.48
CA LEU A 522 -14.16 -0.39 -0.74
C LEU A 522 -13.12 -0.07 -1.81
N ILE A 523 -11.93 0.38 -1.39
CA ILE A 523 -10.82 0.65 -2.30
C ILE A 523 -10.15 -0.66 -2.70
N LYS A 524 -9.94 -1.58 -1.75
CA LYS A 524 -9.31 -2.89 -1.98
C LYS A 524 -10.06 -3.73 -3.02
N GLU A 525 -11.39 -3.84 -2.87
CA GLU A 525 -12.25 -4.55 -3.83
C GLU A 525 -12.46 -3.78 -5.15
N GLY A 526 -11.92 -2.56 -5.25
CA GLY A 526 -11.92 -1.77 -6.49
C GLY A 526 -13.25 -1.10 -6.81
N TYR A 527 -14.07 -0.78 -5.81
CA TYR A 527 -15.37 -0.14 -5.98
C TYR A 527 -15.30 1.39 -6.07
N VAL A 528 -14.15 2.01 -5.81
CA VAL A 528 -13.99 3.48 -5.77
C VAL A 528 -13.35 4.01 -7.06
N TYR A 529 -13.98 5.03 -7.65
CA TYR A 529 -13.57 5.64 -8.91
C TYR A 529 -13.60 7.17 -8.84
N LEU A 530 -12.75 7.83 -9.62
CA LEU A 530 -12.83 9.25 -9.92
C LEU A 530 -13.35 9.42 -11.35
N ALA A 531 -14.36 10.27 -11.54
CA ALA A 531 -14.80 10.65 -12.88
C ALA A 531 -13.82 11.64 -13.49
N GLN A 532 -13.55 11.51 -14.80
CA GLN A 532 -12.80 12.50 -15.55
C GLN A 532 -13.73 13.24 -16.53
N PRO A 533 -14.24 14.42 -16.16
CA PRO A 533 -14.95 15.26 -17.11
C PRO A 533 -13.97 15.89 -18.12
N PRO A 534 -14.45 16.28 -19.32
CA PRO A 534 -13.61 16.91 -20.33
C PRO A 534 -13.19 18.33 -19.91
N LEU A 535 -11.97 18.73 -20.27
CA LEU A 535 -11.46 20.08 -20.02
C LEU A 535 -11.95 21.08 -21.06
N TYR A 536 -12.12 20.62 -22.31
CA TYR A 536 -12.46 21.46 -23.44
C TYR A 536 -13.61 20.89 -24.27
N LYS A 537 -14.41 21.79 -24.83
CA LYS A 537 -15.35 21.54 -25.90
C LYS A 537 -14.95 22.36 -27.12
N LEU A 538 -14.70 21.70 -28.24
CA LEU A 538 -14.48 22.33 -29.54
C LEU A 538 -15.76 22.17 -30.38
N GLU A 539 -16.28 23.28 -30.89
CA GLU A 539 -17.37 23.27 -31.88
C GLU A 539 -16.89 23.87 -33.20
N LYS A 540 -17.10 23.12 -34.29
CA LYS A 540 -16.82 23.57 -35.67
C LYS A 540 -17.88 23.02 -36.63
N ASN A 541 -18.48 23.88 -37.44
CA ASN A 541 -19.47 23.48 -38.46
C ASN A 541 -20.59 22.57 -37.92
N LYS A 542 -21.09 22.85 -36.70
CA LYS A 542 -22.08 22.04 -35.95
C LYS A 542 -21.63 20.65 -35.49
N LYS A 543 -20.37 20.29 -35.66
CA LYS A 543 -19.76 19.13 -35.01
C LYS A 543 -19.11 19.56 -33.71
N VAL A 544 -19.18 18.69 -32.71
CA VAL A 544 -18.64 18.90 -31.37
C VAL A 544 -17.60 17.82 -31.09
N TRP A 545 -16.49 18.23 -30.49
CA TRP A 545 -15.45 17.35 -29.97
C TRP A 545 -15.17 17.75 -28.52
N TYR A 546 -14.86 16.76 -27.69
CA TYR A 546 -14.44 16.96 -26.30
C TYR A 546 -12.97 16.56 -26.18
N ALA A 547 -12.21 17.31 -25.38
CA ALA A 547 -10.82 16.99 -25.08
C ALA A 547 -10.58 16.98 -23.57
N TYR A 548 -9.83 16.00 -23.10
CA TYR A 548 -9.50 15.77 -21.69
C TYR A 548 -8.08 16.24 -21.33
N SER A 549 -7.29 16.65 -22.32
CA SER A 549 -5.96 17.24 -22.13
C SER A 549 -5.66 18.33 -23.16
N ASP A 550 -4.66 19.16 -22.88
CA ASP A 550 -4.14 20.16 -23.84
C ASP A 550 -3.56 19.49 -25.09
N ASP A 551 -2.93 18.33 -24.95
CA ASP A 551 -2.38 17.56 -26.07
C ASP A 551 -3.48 17.02 -26.97
N GLU A 552 -4.54 16.46 -26.40
CA GLU A 552 -5.70 15.98 -27.14
C GLU A 552 -6.42 17.13 -27.86
N LEU A 553 -6.57 18.29 -27.21
CA LEU A 553 -7.10 19.49 -27.86
C LEU A 553 -6.23 19.89 -29.07
N ASN A 554 -4.91 19.87 -28.92
CA ASN A 554 -3.97 20.19 -30.00
C ASN A 554 -4.05 19.18 -31.15
N GLN A 555 -4.21 17.89 -30.86
CA GLN A 555 -4.40 16.83 -31.86
C GLN A 555 -5.71 17.06 -32.63
N ILE A 556 -6.82 17.23 -31.92
CA ILE A 556 -8.12 17.54 -32.52
C ILE A 556 -7.99 18.79 -33.41
N LEU A 557 -7.42 19.89 -32.91
CA LEU A 557 -7.21 21.11 -33.70
C LEU A 557 -6.33 20.92 -34.94
N THR A 558 -5.42 19.96 -34.92
CA THR A 558 -4.57 19.61 -36.07
C THR A 558 -5.38 18.87 -37.14
N GLU A 559 -6.27 17.97 -36.72
CA GLU A 559 -7.17 17.23 -37.61
C GLU A 559 -8.28 18.10 -38.19
N VAL A 560 -8.95 18.90 -37.36
CA VAL A 560 -10.08 19.75 -37.81
C VAL A 560 -9.60 21.05 -38.46
N GLY A 561 -8.32 21.40 -38.32
CA GLY A 561 -7.69 22.61 -38.83
C GLY A 561 -7.85 23.81 -37.89
N ARG A 562 -6.75 24.56 -37.71
CA ARG A 562 -6.67 25.78 -36.88
C ARG A 562 -7.13 27.01 -37.68
N ASP A 563 -8.44 27.19 -37.84
CA ASP A 563 -9.03 28.38 -38.45
C ASP A 563 -9.88 29.19 -37.45
N GLY A 564 -10.27 30.41 -37.83
CA GLY A 564 -11.04 31.32 -36.97
C GLY A 564 -12.49 30.91 -36.70
N ASN A 565 -12.94 29.77 -37.24
CA ASN A 565 -14.29 29.24 -37.03
C ASN A 565 -14.39 28.24 -35.88
N ASN A 566 -13.26 27.91 -35.25
CA ASN A 566 -13.18 27.03 -34.09
C ASN A 566 -13.69 27.76 -32.84
N LYS A 567 -14.81 27.31 -32.26
CA LYS A 567 -15.28 27.79 -30.96
C LYS A 567 -14.80 26.82 -29.88
N ILE A 568 -13.80 27.24 -29.11
CA ILE A 568 -13.27 26.47 -27.99
C ILE A 568 -13.89 27.02 -26.70
N GLN A 569 -14.58 26.17 -25.96
CA GLN A 569 -15.04 26.43 -24.60
C GLN A 569 -14.20 25.59 -23.64
N ARG A 570 -13.66 26.21 -22.60
CA ARG A 570 -13.02 25.50 -21.48
C ARG A 570 -14.04 25.38 -20.36
N TYR A 571 -14.27 24.17 -19.86
CA TYR A 571 -15.12 23.95 -18.70
C TYR A 571 -14.36 24.29 -17.43
N LYS A 572 -14.97 25.07 -16.54
CA LYS A 572 -14.42 25.36 -15.21
C LYS A 572 -15.02 24.49 -14.11
N GLY A 573 -16.23 23.99 -14.32
CA GLY A 573 -16.91 23.11 -13.39
C GLY A 573 -18.06 22.37 -14.05
N LEU A 574 -18.52 21.30 -13.41
CA LEU A 574 -19.57 20.41 -13.90
C LEU A 574 -20.92 21.14 -14.04
N GLY A 575 -21.14 22.22 -13.28
CA GLY A 575 -22.33 23.05 -13.37
C GLY A 575 -22.47 23.86 -14.67
N GLU A 576 -21.40 23.98 -15.47
CA GLU A 576 -21.43 24.65 -16.79
C GLU A 576 -21.93 23.72 -17.91
N MET A 577 -22.04 22.42 -17.63
CA MET A 577 -22.53 21.41 -18.56
C MET A 577 -24.04 21.25 -18.39
N ASP A 578 -24.75 21.22 -19.51
CA ASP A 578 -26.15 20.79 -19.51
C ASP A 578 -26.24 19.26 -19.26
N ALA A 579 -27.45 18.77 -19.01
CA ALA A 579 -27.66 17.36 -18.66
C ALA A 579 -27.27 16.39 -19.79
N GLU A 580 -27.40 16.80 -21.05
CA GLU A 580 -27.08 15.96 -22.21
C GLU A 580 -25.56 15.85 -22.37
N GLN A 581 -24.84 16.98 -22.26
CA GLN A 581 -23.37 17.01 -22.25
C GLN A 581 -22.78 16.19 -21.11
N LEU A 582 -23.33 16.32 -19.90
CA LEU A 582 -22.86 15.59 -18.73
C LEU A 582 -23.06 14.07 -18.91
N TRP A 583 -24.20 13.67 -19.49
CA TRP A 583 -24.45 12.27 -19.84
C TRP A 583 -23.45 11.74 -20.87
N GLU A 584 -23.32 12.40 -22.02
CA GLU A 584 -22.47 11.94 -23.13
C GLU A 584 -21.00 11.81 -22.76
N THR A 585 -20.50 12.69 -21.89
CA THR A 585 -19.07 12.81 -21.60
C THR A 585 -18.64 12.05 -20.34
N THR A 586 -19.45 12.11 -19.27
CA THR A 586 -18.97 11.76 -17.93
C THR A 586 -19.80 10.66 -17.26
N MET A 587 -21.09 10.52 -17.60
CA MET A 587 -21.98 9.57 -16.93
C MET A 587 -22.36 8.34 -17.77
N SER A 588 -22.32 8.44 -19.10
CA SER A 588 -22.65 7.32 -20.00
C SER A 588 -21.61 6.20 -19.88
N PRO A 589 -22.01 4.96 -19.53
CA PRO A 589 -21.08 3.83 -19.45
C PRO A 589 -20.33 3.52 -20.75
N GLU A 590 -20.86 3.93 -21.90
CA GLU A 590 -20.26 3.66 -23.21
C GLU A 590 -19.11 4.62 -23.55
N HIS A 591 -19.05 5.82 -22.95
CA HIS A 591 -18.16 6.90 -23.40
C HIS A 591 -17.31 7.48 -22.28
N ARG A 592 -17.72 7.32 -21.02
CA ARG A 592 -17.02 7.89 -19.86
C ARG A 592 -15.64 7.27 -19.65
N VAL A 593 -14.76 8.06 -19.05
CA VAL A 593 -13.47 7.62 -18.51
C VAL A 593 -13.51 7.71 -16.99
N LEU A 594 -13.24 6.59 -16.33
CA LEU A 594 -13.17 6.50 -14.86
C LEU A 594 -11.78 6.07 -14.44
N LEU A 595 -11.15 6.83 -13.54
CA LEU A 595 -9.92 6.41 -12.88
C LEU A 595 -10.30 5.55 -11.68
N ARG A 596 -9.92 4.27 -11.70
CA ARG A 596 -10.12 3.37 -10.56
C ARG A 596 -9.07 3.67 -9.50
N VAL A 597 -9.51 3.95 -8.28
CA VAL A 597 -8.62 4.13 -7.14
C VAL A 597 -8.12 2.75 -6.72
N THR A 598 -6.80 2.63 -6.55
CA THR A 598 -6.16 1.40 -6.08
C THR A 598 -5.27 1.71 -4.89
N MET A 599 -5.03 0.70 -4.08
CA MET A 599 -4.20 0.79 -2.90
C MET A 599 -3.35 -0.48 -2.83
N ASP A 600 -2.05 -0.32 -2.58
CA ASP A 600 -1.18 -1.44 -2.26
C ASP A 600 -1.06 -1.55 -0.75
N GLU A 601 -1.44 -2.71 -0.20
CA GLU A 601 -1.37 -2.96 1.23
C GLU A 601 0.07 -3.04 1.72
N GLU A 602 1.00 -3.41 0.82
CA GLU A 602 2.43 -3.49 1.11
C GLU A 602 3.04 -2.11 1.41
N THR A 603 2.42 -1.03 0.94
CA THR A 603 2.86 0.37 1.15
C THR A 603 1.96 1.14 2.13
N SER A 604 1.14 0.43 2.91
CA SER A 604 0.19 1.03 3.87
C SER A 604 0.85 2.01 4.86
N SER A 605 2.07 1.74 5.35
CA SER A 605 2.84 2.64 6.21
C SER A 605 3.11 4.00 5.59
N GLU A 606 3.48 4.02 4.30
CA GLU A 606 3.75 5.25 3.57
C GLU A 606 2.48 5.96 3.10
N LEU A 607 1.43 5.22 2.74
CA LEU A 607 0.12 5.80 2.47
C LEU A 607 -0.43 6.51 3.71
N ASP A 608 -0.34 5.87 4.88
CA ASP A 608 -0.72 6.47 6.16
C ASP A 608 0.07 7.74 6.46
N LEU A 609 1.38 7.72 6.24
CA LEU A 609 2.23 8.88 6.42
C LEU A 609 1.88 10.01 5.44
N THR A 610 1.56 9.67 4.19
CA THR A 610 1.17 10.63 3.16
C THR A 610 -0.14 11.32 3.55
N PHE A 611 -1.17 10.55 3.91
CA PHE A 611 -2.44 11.10 4.41
C PHE A 611 -2.23 11.95 5.67
N THR A 612 -1.44 11.49 6.65
CA THR A 612 -1.17 12.29 7.85
C THR A 612 -0.38 13.57 7.52
N THR A 613 0.57 13.54 6.59
CA THR A 613 1.36 14.72 6.20
C THR A 613 0.49 15.75 5.48
N LEU A 614 -0.31 15.31 4.51
CA LEU A 614 -1.16 16.19 3.72
C LEU A 614 -2.39 16.66 4.49
N MET A 615 -3.01 15.80 5.30
CA MET A 615 -4.30 16.06 5.94
C MET A 615 -4.20 16.31 7.45
N GLY A 616 -3.05 16.09 8.08
CA GLY A 616 -2.85 16.26 9.52
C GLY A 616 -2.66 17.70 10.01
N ASP A 617 -2.35 17.85 11.29
CA ASP A 617 -2.26 19.16 11.95
C ASP A 617 -0.91 19.87 11.80
N LYS A 618 0.16 19.13 11.47
CA LYS A 618 1.49 19.71 11.31
C LYS A 618 1.64 20.42 9.97
N VAL A 619 2.14 21.66 10.02
CA VAL A 619 2.36 22.51 8.83
C VAL A 619 3.71 22.23 8.20
N GLU A 620 4.78 22.11 8.99
CA GLU A 620 6.15 21.99 8.46
C GLU A 620 6.35 20.78 7.54
N PRO A 621 5.94 19.54 7.93
CA PRO A 621 6.11 18.37 7.06
C PRO A 621 5.30 18.48 5.75
N ARG A 622 4.14 19.16 5.80
CA ARG A 622 3.35 19.45 4.60
C ARG A 622 4.07 20.43 3.69
N ARG A 623 4.68 21.47 4.27
CA ARG A 623 5.43 22.46 3.51
C ARG A 623 6.64 21.82 2.83
N GLU A 624 7.42 21.01 3.55
CA GLU A 624 8.53 20.23 2.97
C GLU A 624 8.05 19.34 1.82
N PHE A 625 6.93 18.62 2.02
CA PHE A 625 6.34 17.82 0.95
C PHE A 625 5.99 18.66 -0.29
N ILE A 626 5.38 19.84 -0.11
CA ILE A 626 5.05 20.74 -1.22
C ILE A 626 6.32 21.26 -1.91
N GLU A 627 7.37 21.62 -1.15
CA GLU A 627 8.64 22.10 -1.69
C GLU A 627 9.37 21.02 -2.51
N GLU A 628 9.42 19.78 -2.02
CA GLU A 628 10.01 18.64 -2.72
C GLU A 628 9.24 18.29 -4.01
N ASN A 629 7.91 18.46 -4.00
CA ASN A 629 7.02 18.13 -5.11
C ASN A 629 6.64 19.34 -5.99
N ALA A 630 7.25 20.51 -5.77
CA ALA A 630 6.89 21.75 -6.46
C ALA A 630 7.04 21.67 -7.99
N LYS A 631 7.91 20.78 -8.48
CA LYS A 631 8.13 20.54 -9.93
C LYS A 631 6.89 19.99 -10.65
N TYR A 632 5.95 19.39 -9.92
CA TYR A 632 4.69 18.88 -10.49
C TYR A 632 3.62 19.97 -10.63
N VAL A 633 3.84 21.17 -10.07
CA VAL A 633 2.88 22.26 -10.13
C VAL A 633 3.04 23.01 -11.45
N GLN A 634 2.16 22.70 -12.41
CA GLN A 634 2.12 23.40 -13.71
C GLN A 634 1.29 24.68 -13.68
N ASN A 635 0.32 24.79 -12.77
CA ASN A 635 -0.56 25.96 -12.63
C ASN A 635 -0.65 26.37 -11.16
N LEU A 636 -0.07 27.51 -10.82
CA LEU A 636 -0.33 28.23 -9.57
C LEU A 636 -1.39 29.30 -9.87
N ASP A 637 -2.55 29.22 -9.21
CA ASP A 637 -3.37 30.41 -9.03
C ASP A 637 -2.64 31.30 -8.01
N VAL A 638 -2.00 32.35 -8.52
CA VAL A 638 -1.30 33.39 -7.73
C VAL A 638 -2.27 34.50 -7.34
#